data_AF-A0A2G6C7J1-F1
#
_entry.id   AF-A0A2G6C7J1-F1
#
_cell.length_a   1.000
_cell.length_b   1.000
_cell.length_c   1.000
_cell.angle_alpha   90.00
_cell.angle_beta   90.00
_cell.angle_gamma   90.00
#
_symmetry.space_group_name_H-M   'P 1'
#
loop_
_entity.id
_entity.type
_entity.pdbx_description
1 polymer ?
#
loop_
_entity_poly.entity_id
_entity_poly.type
_entity_poly.pdbx_seq_one_letter_code
_entity_poly.pdbx_strand_id
1 'polypeptide(L)'
;MNNLKYSLGLDIGTTSVGWAVIDLEKQRIHDLGVRIFERPENPKNGDSLAKPRRDARSTRRRLHRRRQRLNHLKQFFIDQSILTDDQIKNILEPNSDFNKLDVYHLRAEALKRELTPEELFKVLYQISKRRGYKSNRKVDEESDAEGGRVIKALKVNQQLLANNKYQTVGQALAEDKAYQAHKRNKRDSYTNSFARADFLHELEEIIKTQKPYALRNVSQQDIQKLVYGVSNDGELTEVDAIMYQRPFMTEELIKKMVGECTFEVGEKRAPKASYSFEVFRFVSDLSNLVFIPKDATKRQAKKQNLHLKLSPEQIEAVLDEARKVRSMTYKKVRKTAGISDDYAPEYVRGKVTQKDPHGEGNKFGELKAYHDIRSALKDFPDDWQKVDNEDTLNQIAYILTVQRVDDAIKKSLEPLPISEKGKEALLKVKTANFKAFGHLSIKALKKITPFILGGLTYDKACEAAGYDFRKKSADLSQITNPVVKRAISQTNKVVQAIIRKYGKPYYIKVETVRDLAKSYKDRKTIEAKNKENQANNQKIIELLKEHGCVAPTGIQIVKFKLYKEQDGKCLYSGKPIDLKTMLADDNAYQVDHIVPFSRSNNDGLTNKVLVLTAENQNKADHTPYEYFGHDEQRWRSYCAQVEATYKTLDIKAAQGKDKAANYKYNGYAMRKKQNLLIQEYKDDSWNVRALNDTRYITRFVQNYLRQTVEFADGDEKQRVFAPNGTLTSYLRKRWGLSKDREEDVLHHAKDAAVIAAIDQSVILRANLYSKKGEIANYLYAVKAMEEKTDRLTGEITDDFGFDQAQRRKSALEVLSSNHFPEPWPDFGKEVRKRTLLKDTETLQNELVGLENYDEAFRRRVKPIFVSRMPRRKATGQAHQETIRSPKIKDNNQRTIRISLNKVKTKDVENSVLKESDAWLYNTLKDRLKQHDDNPEKAFVEPVYKNGKKQDKNGQPLSPVSTIKVYSTQPSGFYINNNKAFVNNGSMVRLDVYKKANKRGKTEHFFVPVYTHQVGKNRPTPTEILPKPKGFSHVDETFTKVCSLYPNDYVRCVFDGSRAEEGYYVKYNISSGAMTLNGHYSASKEQVKSVSARSASVIQRYDISILGDNAPRS
;
A
#
# COMPACT_ATOMS: atom_id res chain seq x y z
N MET A 1 -30.90 9.70 -30.49
CA MET A 1 -30.01 10.43 -29.55
C MET A 1 -28.91 11.03 -30.39
N ASN A 2 -28.74 12.35 -30.44
CA ASN A 2 -27.58 12.93 -31.13
C ASN A 2 -26.32 12.48 -30.38
N ASN A 3 -25.47 11.70 -31.05
CA ASN A 3 -24.22 11.23 -30.46
C ASN A 3 -23.27 12.41 -30.29
N LEU A 4 -23.08 12.86 -29.05
CA LEU A 4 -22.11 13.89 -28.72
C LEU A 4 -20.69 13.37 -29.02
N LYS A 5 -19.94 14.05 -29.87
CA LYS A 5 -18.50 13.76 -30.05
C LYS A 5 -17.70 14.41 -28.93
N TYR A 6 -17.29 13.62 -27.92
CA TYR A 6 -16.63 14.16 -26.73
C TYR A 6 -15.31 13.51 -26.31
N SER A 7 -14.48 14.32 -25.63
CA SER A 7 -13.29 13.89 -24.90
C SER A 7 -13.59 13.82 -23.40
N LEU A 8 -13.28 12.69 -22.78
CA LEU A 8 -13.46 12.45 -21.34
C LEU A 8 -12.12 12.58 -20.60
N GLY A 9 -12.00 13.56 -19.71
CA GLY A 9 -10.88 13.70 -18.77
C GLY A 9 -11.16 13.03 -17.44
N LEU A 10 -10.15 12.34 -16.88
CA LEU A 10 -10.23 11.63 -15.60
C LEU A 10 -9.02 11.96 -14.72
N ASP A 11 -9.24 12.62 -13.57
CA ASP A 11 -8.25 12.78 -12.50
C ASP A 11 -8.46 11.70 -11.42
N ILE A 12 -7.60 10.68 -11.39
CA ILE A 12 -7.75 9.51 -10.53
C ILE A 12 -6.85 9.61 -9.30
N GLY A 13 -7.49 9.90 -8.16
CA GLY A 13 -6.89 9.93 -6.84
C GLY A 13 -7.05 8.63 -6.04
N THR A 14 -6.51 8.62 -4.82
CA THR A 14 -6.67 7.49 -3.87
C THR A 14 -8.04 7.44 -3.20
N THR A 15 -8.79 8.54 -3.26
CA THR A 15 -10.10 8.75 -2.58
C THR A 15 -11.07 9.57 -3.44
N SER A 16 -10.71 9.88 -4.68
CA SER A 16 -11.48 10.75 -5.57
C SER A 16 -11.29 10.34 -7.03
N VAL A 17 -12.32 10.60 -7.84
CA VAL A 17 -12.25 10.66 -9.31
C VAL A 17 -12.85 11.99 -9.73
N GLY A 18 -12.03 12.91 -10.22
CA GLY A 18 -12.51 14.05 -10.99
C GLY A 18 -12.81 13.63 -12.42
N TRP A 19 -13.88 14.15 -13.00
CA TRP A 19 -14.25 13.86 -14.39
C TRP A 19 -14.75 15.11 -15.12
N ALA A 20 -14.50 15.19 -16.42
CA ALA A 20 -14.98 16.26 -17.29
C ALA A 20 -15.24 15.73 -18.70
N VAL A 21 -16.35 16.18 -19.30
CA VAL A 21 -16.77 15.89 -20.67
C VAL A 21 -16.59 17.18 -21.48
N ILE A 22 -15.73 17.15 -22.48
CA ILE A 22 -15.53 18.26 -23.43
C ILE A 22 -16.21 17.91 -24.74
N ASP A 23 -17.10 18.80 -25.18
CA ASP A 23 -17.72 18.77 -26.50
C ASP A 23 -16.68 19.20 -27.53
N LEU A 24 -16.26 18.28 -28.40
CA LEU A 24 -15.17 18.53 -29.36
C LEU A 24 -15.62 19.37 -30.55
N GLU A 25 -16.91 19.36 -30.88
CA GLU A 25 -17.46 20.13 -31.98
C GLU A 25 -17.72 21.57 -31.57
N LYS A 26 -18.30 21.76 -30.38
CA LYS A 26 -18.61 23.10 -29.85
C LYS A 26 -17.46 23.73 -29.06
N GLN A 27 -16.36 23.01 -28.83
CA GLN A 27 -15.21 23.48 -28.06
C GLN A 27 -15.61 24.12 -26.71
N ARG A 28 -16.32 23.35 -25.88
CA ARG A 28 -16.80 23.80 -24.57
C ARG A 28 -16.85 22.67 -23.55
N ILE A 29 -16.89 23.00 -22.27
CA ILE A 29 -17.12 21.99 -21.22
C ILE A 29 -18.61 21.60 -21.25
N HIS A 30 -18.90 20.37 -21.63
CA HIS A 30 -20.27 19.86 -21.62
C HIS A 30 -20.74 19.60 -20.17
N ASP A 31 -19.97 18.83 -19.41
CA ASP A 31 -20.28 18.47 -18.01
C ASP A 31 -19.00 18.16 -17.22
N LEU A 32 -19.04 18.29 -15.90
CA LEU A 32 -17.92 17.96 -15.02
C LEU A 32 -18.37 17.68 -13.59
N GLY A 33 -17.59 16.90 -12.86
CA GLY A 33 -17.90 16.62 -11.47
C GLY A 33 -16.82 15.83 -10.72
N VAL A 34 -17.16 15.46 -9.49
CA VAL A 34 -16.26 14.77 -8.58
C VAL A 34 -16.99 13.61 -7.88
N ARG A 35 -16.35 12.44 -7.91
CA ARG A 35 -16.79 11.25 -7.16
C ARG A 35 -15.80 10.95 -6.04
N ILE A 36 -16.25 11.05 -4.79
CA ILE A 36 -15.46 10.75 -3.59
C ILE A 36 -15.78 9.35 -3.05
N PHE A 37 -14.74 8.64 -2.61
CA PHE A 37 -14.85 7.33 -1.97
C PHE A 37 -13.80 7.17 -0.88
N GLU A 38 -14.09 6.35 0.12
CA GLU A 38 -13.13 6.10 1.20
C GLU A 38 -12.03 5.16 0.75
N ARG A 39 -10.83 5.38 1.32
CA ARG A 39 -9.71 4.48 1.13
C ARG A 39 -9.93 3.14 1.87
N PRO A 40 -9.68 1.96 1.27
CA PRO A 40 -9.88 0.65 1.91
C PRO A 40 -8.73 0.25 2.86
N GLU A 41 -8.20 1.21 3.62
CA GLU A 41 -7.12 1.00 4.59
C GLU A 41 -7.40 1.77 5.89
N ASN A 42 -6.74 1.37 6.96
CA ASN A 42 -6.74 2.11 8.20
C ASN A 42 -5.85 3.36 8.06
N PRO A 43 -6.38 4.57 8.28
CA PRO A 43 -5.63 5.81 8.08
C PRO A 43 -4.43 6.00 9.02
N LYS A 44 -4.39 5.30 10.17
CA LYS A 44 -3.32 5.45 11.17
C LYS A 44 -2.08 4.62 10.86
N ASN A 45 -2.26 3.41 10.34
CA ASN A 45 -1.16 2.46 10.16
C ASN A 45 -1.07 1.86 8.74
N GLY A 46 -2.01 2.16 7.85
CA GLY A 46 -2.02 1.67 6.47
C GLY A 46 -2.48 0.22 6.30
N ASP A 47 -2.89 -0.46 7.38
CA ASP A 47 -3.36 -1.83 7.30
C ASP A 47 -4.62 -1.93 6.45
N SER A 48 -4.77 -3.01 5.68
CA SER A 48 -6.01 -3.29 4.98
C SER A 48 -7.19 -3.40 5.95
N LEU A 49 -8.35 -2.83 5.59
CA LEU A 49 -9.60 -3.03 6.37
C LEU A 49 -10.03 -4.52 6.44
N ALA A 50 -9.45 -5.40 5.63
CA ALA A 50 -9.67 -6.83 5.70
C ALA A 50 -8.83 -7.55 6.78
N LYS A 51 -7.77 -6.91 7.31
CA LYS A 51 -6.86 -7.51 8.32
C LYS A 51 -7.61 -7.86 9.62
N PRO A 52 -8.39 -6.95 10.26
CA PRO A 52 -9.14 -7.31 11.46
C PRO A 52 -10.09 -8.51 11.26
N ARG A 53 -10.76 -8.57 10.10
CA ARG A 53 -11.63 -9.70 9.74
C ARG A 53 -10.85 -11.01 9.64
N ARG A 54 -9.67 -10.98 9.01
CA ARG A 54 -8.80 -12.16 8.85
C ARG A 54 -8.27 -12.64 10.20
N ASP A 55 -7.83 -11.72 11.05
CA ASP A 55 -7.26 -12.02 12.36
C ASP A 55 -8.33 -12.58 13.32
N ALA A 56 -9.53 -12.00 13.30
CA ALA A 56 -10.69 -12.52 14.05
C ALA A 56 -11.12 -13.92 13.55
N ARG A 57 -11.14 -14.15 12.24
CA ARG A 57 -11.44 -15.48 11.66
C ARG A 57 -10.39 -16.51 12.07
N SER A 58 -9.11 -16.14 12.06
CA SER A 58 -8.01 -17.00 12.51
C SER A 58 -8.18 -17.39 13.98
N THR A 59 -8.45 -16.41 14.85
CA THR A 59 -8.71 -16.64 16.28
C THR A 59 -9.92 -17.54 16.52
N ARG A 60 -11.04 -17.33 15.80
CA ARG A 60 -12.23 -18.21 15.90
C ARG A 60 -11.90 -19.65 15.52
N ARG A 61 -11.20 -19.87 14.40
CA ARG A 61 -10.76 -21.20 13.98
C ARG A 61 -9.86 -21.85 15.03
N ARG A 62 -8.90 -21.11 15.58
CA ARG A 62 -8.00 -21.60 16.63
C ARG A 62 -8.75 -22.03 17.90
N LEU A 63 -9.69 -21.21 18.37
CA LEU A 63 -10.49 -21.52 19.56
C LEU A 63 -11.44 -22.69 19.31
N HIS A 64 -12.09 -22.73 18.14
CA HIS A 64 -12.98 -23.83 17.74
C HIS A 64 -12.23 -25.16 17.68
N ARG A 65 -11.10 -25.23 16.97
CA ARG A 65 -10.27 -26.44 16.87
C ARG A 65 -9.67 -26.88 18.21
N ARG A 66 -9.36 -25.93 19.09
CA ARG A 66 -8.97 -26.28 20.48
C ARG A 66 -10.13 -26.96 21.19
N ARG A 67 -11.36 -26.44 21.06
CA ARG A 67 -12.54 -27.03 21.68
C ARG A 67 -12.86 -28.41 21.10
N GLN A 68 -12.77 -28.60 19.78
CA GLN A 68 -12.98 -29.89 19.14
C GLN A 68 -12.02 -30.94 19.69
N ARG A 69 -10.70 -30.66 19.71
CA ARG A 69 -9.71 -31.55 20.33
C ARG A 69 -9.97 -31.85 21.80
N LEU A 70 -10.36 -30.85 22.58
CA LEU A 70 -10.69 -31.08 24.00
C LEU A 70 -11.96 -31.91 24.16
N ASN A 71 -12.91 -31.83 23.23
CA ASN A 71 -14.10 -32.67 23.25
C ASN A 71 -13.80 -34.08 22.76
N HIS A 72 -12.94 -34.25 21.75
CA HIS A 72 -12.46 -35.55 21.30
C HIS A 72 -11.77 -36.31 22.46
N LEU A 73 -10.92 -35.65 23.24
CA LEU A 73 -10.34 -36.26 24.45
C LEU A 73 -11.41 -36.68 25.47
N LYS A 74 -12.47 -35.89 25.68
CA LYS A 74 -13.56 -36.27 26.59
C LYS A 74 -14.30 -37.50 26.07
N GLN A 75 -14.65 -37.48 24.78
CA GLN A 75 -15.36 -38.58 24.15
C GLN A 75 -14.53 -39.87 24.20
N PHE A 76 -13.22 -39.77 23.98
CA PHE A 76 -12.31 -40.90 24.15
C PHE A 76 -12.40 -41.55 25.54
N PHE A 77 -12.40 -40.76 26.62
CA PHE A 77 -12.52 -41.31 27.98
C PHE A 77 -13.88 -41.99 28.22
N ILE A 78 -14.94 -41.49 27.59
CA ILE A 78 -16.29 -42.06 27.66
C ILE A 78 -16.35 -43.36 26.85
N ASP A 79 -15.90 -43.34 25.60
CA ASP A 79 -15.95 -44.48 24.68
C ASP A 79 -15.11 -45.66 25.20
N GLN A 80 -13.99 -45.36 25.86
CA GLN A 80 -13.13 -46.37 26.50
C GLN A 80 -13.62 -46.78 27.90
N SER A 81 -14.79 -46.28 28.34
CA SER A 81 -15.38 -46.56 29.66
C SER A 81 -14.44 -46.26 30.85
N ILE A 82 -13.57 -45.24 30.70
CA ILE A 82 -12.63 -44.81 31.74
C ILE A 82 -13.31 -43.82 32.69
N LEU A 83 -14.12 -42.91 32.15
CA LEU A 83 -14.91 -41.93 32.90
C LEU A 83 -16.27 -41.74 32.25
N THR A 84 -17.29 -41.50 33.06
CA THR A 84 -18.62 -41.07 32.60
C THR A 84 -18.64 -39.59 32.23
N ASP A 85 -19.63 -39.17 31.43
CA ASP A 85 -19.83 -37.75 31.08
C ASP A 85 -20.04 -36.86 32.32
N ASP A 86 -20.72 -37.38 33.34
CA ASP A 86 -20.97 -36.64 34.59
C ASP A 86 -19.72 -36.49 35.45
N GLN A 87 -18.85 -37.51 35.52
CA GLN A 87 -17.52 -37.37 36.12
C GLN A 87 -16.71 -36.30 35.38
N ILE A 88 -16.68 -36.33 34.05
CA ILE A 88 -15.95 -35.34 33.25
C ILE A 88 -16.49 -33.93 33.48
N LYS A 89 -17.81 -33.74 33.55
CA LYS A 89 -18.43 -32.46 33.87
C LYS A 89 -17.95 -31.98 35.24
N ASN A 90 -18.05 -32.81 36.29
CA ASN A 90 -17.59 -32.46 37.63
C ASN A 90 -16.11 -32.04 37.63
N ILE A 91 -15.21 -32.83 37.04
CA ILE A 91 -13.77 -32.51 36.97
C ILE A 91 -13.49 -31.13 36.33
N LEU A 92 -14.32 -30.73 35.38
CA LEU A 92 -14.17 -29.48 34.62
C LEU A 92 -14.96 -28.30 35.21
N GLU A 93 -15.83 -28.54 36.19
CA GLU A 93 -16.59 -27.48 36.86
C GLU A 93 -15.67 -26.53 37.61
N PRO A 94 -15.81 -25.20 37.47
CA PRO A 94 -14.88 -24.22 38.02
C PRO A 94 -14.56 -24.36 39.51
N ASN A 95 -15.51 -24.86 40.31
CA ASN A 95 -15.39 -24.95 41.77
C ASN A 95 -15.03 -26.37 42.26
N SER A 96 -14.85 -27.33 41.36
CA SER A 96 -14.49 -28.70 41.72
C SER A 96 -13.10 -28.78 42.38
N ASP A 97 -12.92 -29.69 43.32
CA ASP A 97 -11.64 -29.93 44.02
C ASP A 97 -10.52 -30.33 43.06
N PHE A 98 -10.86 -30.98 41.94
CA PHE A 98 -9.90 -31.29 40.88
C PHE A 98 -9.26 -30.05 40.25
N ASN A 99 -9.86 -28.85 40.36
CA ASN A 99 -9.25 -27.59 39.90
C ASN A 99 -8.25 -26.98 40.91
N LYS A 100 -8.19 -27.50 42.14
CA LYS A 100 -7.19 -27.11 43.15
C LYS A 100 -5.87 -27.86 42.98
N LEU A 101 -5.87 -28.98 42.26
CA LEU A 101 -4.70 -29.80 42.01
C LEU A 101 -3.60 -29.04 41.24
N ASP A 102 -2.34 -29.21 41.65
CA ASP A 102 -1.21 -28.75 40.86
C ASP A 102 -0.96 -29.69 39.67
N VAL A 103 -1.60 -29.37 38.55
CA VAL A 103 -1.50 -30.16 37.32
C VAL A 103 -0.06 -30.21 36.76
N TYR A 104 0.83 -29.27 37.12
CA TYR A 104 2.24 -29.35 36.70
C TYR A 104 2.98 -30.42 37.50
N HIS A 105 2.76 -30.46 38.82
CA HIS A 105 3.32 -31.51 39.67
C HIS A 105 2.73 -32.89 39.32
N LEU A 106 1.41 -32.99 39.10
CA LEU A 106 0.78 -34.24 38.64
C LEU A 106 1.35 -34.77 37.32
N ARG A 107 1.76 -33.89 36.39
CA ARG A 107 2.44 -34.32 35.15
C ARG A 107 3.80 -34.96 35.41
N ALA A 108 4.51 -34.54 36.46
CA ALA A 108 5.77 -35.17 36.87
C ALA A 108 5.50 -36.49 37.62
N GLU A 109 4.51 -36.53 38.50
CA GLU A 109 4.10 -37.73 39.24
C GLU A 109 3.52 -38.82 38.34
N ALA A 110 2.91 -38.45 37.20
CA ALA A 110 2.43 -39.38 36.17
C ALA A 110 3.52 -40.33 35.64
N LEU A 111 4.80 -40.01 35.85
CA LEU A 111 5.94 -40.84 35.45
C LEU A 111 6.41 -41.80 36.54
N LYS A 112 5.95 -41.61 37.78
CA LYS A 112 6.48 -42.27 38.99
C LYS A 112 5.45 -43.15 39.70
N ARG A 113 4.17 -42.78 39.64
CA ARG A 113 3.07 -43.49 40.32
C ARG A 113 1.85 -43.66 39.42
N GLU A 114 0.96 -44.57 39.80
CA GLU A 114 -0.39 -44.64 39.25
C GLU A 114 -1.16 -43.34 39.57
N LEU A 115 -1.83 -42.80 38.55
CA LEU A 115 -2.80 -41.71 38.70
C LEU A 115 -4.22 -42.25 38.67
N THR A 116 -5.13 -41.61 39.41
CA THR A 116 -6.56 -41.91 39.26
C THR A 116 -7.05 -41.53 37.85
N PRO A 117 -8.15 -42.13 37.35
CA PRO A 117 -8.75 -41.74 36.06
C PRO A 117 -8.98 -40.23 35.91
N GLU A 118 -9.41 -39.55 36.98
CA GLU A 118 -9.65 -38.12 37.01
C GLU A 118 -8.35 -37.29 36.97
N GLU A 119 -7.32 -37.71 37.71
CA GLU A 119 -5.98 -37.11 37.68
C GLU A 119 -5.35 -37.25 36.28
N LEU A 120 -5.41 -38.44 35.69
CA LEU A 120 -4.93 -38.71 34.34
C LEU A 120 -5.67 -37.85 33.31
N PHE A 121 -7.01 -37.79 33.38
CA PHE A 121 -7.80 -36.93 32.51
C PHE A 121 -7.36 -35.46 32.62
N LYS A 122 -7.11 -34.94 33.83
CA LYS A 122 -6.63 -33.57 34.04
C LYS A 122 -5.28 -33.31 33.39
N VAL A 123 -4.34 -34.23 33.54
CA VAL A 123 -3.01 -34.20 32.92
C VAL A 123 -3.13 -34.13 31.40
N LEU A 124 -3.85 -35.08 30.79
CA LEU A 124 -4.03 -35.15 29.33
C LEU A 124 -4.82 -33.95 28.79
N TYR A 125 -5.82 -33.46 29.52
CA TYR A 125 -6.61 -32.29 29.14
C TYR A 125 -5.76 -31.01 29.13
N GLN A 126 -4.83 -30.88 30.07
CA GLN A 126 -3.92 -29.73 30.15
C GLN A 126 -2.92 -29.72 28.97
N ILE A 127 -2.29 -30.86 28.68
CA ILE A 127 -1.39 -31.04 27.53
C ILE A 127 -2.15 -30.78 26.23
N SER A 128 -3.34 -31.36 26.06
CA SER A 128 -4.20 -31.16 24.89
C SER A 128 -4.59 -29.69 24.67
N LYS A 129 -4.83 -28.96 25.76
CA LYS A 129 -5.12 -27.52 25.72
C LYS A 129 -3.88 -26.69 25.35
N ARG A 130 -2.67 -27.17 25.68
CA ARG A 130 -1.40 -26.43 25.68
C ARG A 130 -0.21 -27.18 25.06
N ARG A 131 -0.43 -27.87 23.95
CA ARG A 131 0.52 -28.73 23.21
C ARG A 131 1.76 -28.08 22.53
N GLY A 132 2.32 -27.00 23.06
CA GLY A 132 3.52 -26.35 22.51
C GLY A 132 3.40 -25.78 21.08
N TYR A 133 4.54 -25.30 20.56
CA TYR A 133 4.67 -24.74 19.20
C TYR A 133 5.27 -25.77 18.23
N LYS A 134 4.70 -25.92 17.02
CA LYS A 134 5.23 -26.76 15.94
C LYS A 134 5.52 -25.88 14.74
N SER A 135 6.77 -25.88 14.27
CA SER A 135 7.15 -25.26 13.00
C SER A 135 6.62 -26.08 11.82
N ASN A 136 6.32 -25.44 10.70
CA ASN A 136 5.87 -26.16 9.49
C ASN A 136 7.05 -26.75 8.70
N ARG A 137 8.21 -26.10 8.70
CA ARG A 137 9.49 -26.69 8.25
C ARG A 137 10.53 -26.66 9.35
N LYS A 138 11.44 -27.63 9.34
CA LYS A 138 12.61 -27.68 10.23
C LYS A 138 13.63 -26.56 9.94
N VAL A 139 13.62 -26.01 8.72
CA VAL A 139 14.60 -25.05 8.19
C VAL A 139 14.12 -23.58 8.13
N ASP A 140 12.92 -23.26 8.63
CA ASP A 140 12.38 -21.90 8.54
C ASP A 140 13.17 -20.88 9.39
N GLU A 141 13.46 -19.70 8.81
CA GLU A 141 14.21 -18.60 9.44
C GLU A 141 13.34 -17.65 10.31
N GLU A 142 14.02 -16.90 11.18
CA GLU A 142 13.53 -15.82 12.06
C GLU A 142 12.96 -14.64 11.23
N SER A 143 11.77 -14.79 10.66
CA SER A 143 11.22 -13.79 9.73
C SER A 143 10.45 -12.63 10.38
N ASP A 144 10.05 -12.72 11.65
CA ASP A 144 9.52 -11.58 12.42
C ASP A 144 9.99 -11.56 13.88
N ALA A 145 9.97 -10.39 14.51
CA ALA A 145 10.53 -10.16 15.85
C ALA A 145 9.79 -10.92 16.98
N GLU A 146 8.56 -11.37 16.74
CA GLU A 146 7.80 -12.15 17.72
C GLU A 146 8.10 -13.65 17.59
N GLY A 147 8.11 -14.17 16.36
CA GLY A 147 8.55 -15.51 16.01
C GLY A 147 10.00 -15.75 16.40
N GLY A 148 10.89 -14.77 16.21
CA GLY A 148 12.28 -14.83 16.67
C GLY A 148 12.38 -14.98 18.19
N ARG A 149 11.55 -14.27 18.97
CA ARG A 149 11.49 -14.41 20.44
C ARG A 149 11.00 -15.80 20.86
N VAL A 150 9.99 -16.35 20.18
CA VAL A 150 9.51 -17.71 20.43
C VAL A 150 10.59 -18.73 20.08
N ILE A 151 11.20 -18.67 18.90
CA ILE A 151 12.26 -19.59 18.46
C ILE A 151 13.46 -19.55 19.42
N LYS A 152 13.87 -18.36 19.87
CA LYS A 152 14.91 -18.21 20.87
C LYS A 152 14.54 -18.91 22.18
N ALA A 153 13.32 -18.71 22.68
CA ALA A 153 12.84 -19.38 23.89
C ALA A 153 12.76 -20.91 23.73
N LEU A 154 12.36 -21.41 22.55
CA LEU A 154 12.35 -22.85 22.26
C LEU A 154 13.76 -23.45 22.37
N LYS A 155 14.77 -22.81 21.77
CA LYS A 155 16.17 -23.27 21.85
C LYS A 155 16.70 -23.28 23.29
N VAL A 156 16.44 -22.20 24.04
CA VAL A 156 16.87 -22.08 25.44
C VAL A 156 16.23 -23.17 26.31
N ASN A 157 14.93 -23.40 26.17
CA ASN A 157 14.24 -24.42 26.96
C ASN A 157 14.65 -25.85 26.55
N GLN A 158 14.92 -26.09 25.26
CA GLN A 158 15.44 -27.37 24.80
C GLN A 158 16.82 -27.66 25.41
N GLN A 159 17.70 -26.66 25.48
CA GLN A 159 18.99 -26.76 26.17
C GLN A 159 18.82 -26.97 27.68
N LEU A 160 17.86 -26.29 28.31
CA LEU A 160 17.56 -26.46 29.73
C LEU A 160 17.12 -27.89 30.05
N LEU A 161 16.22 -28.47 29.25
CA LEU A 161 15.79 -29.86 29.42
C LEU A 161 16.97 -30.83 29.35
N ALA A 162 17.85 -30.65 28.35
CA ALA A 162 19.03 -31.50 28.17
C ALA A 162 20.06 -31.33 29.29
N ASN A 163 20.44 -30.09 29.63
CA ASN A 163 21.50 -29.80 30.59
C ASN A 163 21.11 -30.21 32.02
N ASN A 164 19.84 -30.00 32.40
CA ASN A 164 19.34 -30.35 33.73
C ASN A 164 18.78 -31.78 33.79
N LYS A 165 18.89 -32.55 32.69
CA LYS A 165 18.44 -33.95 32.57
C LYS A 165 16.97 -34.17 32.96
N TYR A 166 16.11 -33.20 32.66
CA TYR A 166 14.67 -33.36 32.84
C TYR A 166 14.11 -34.29 31.77
N GLN A 167 13.33 -35.30 32.18
CA GLN A 167 12.72 -36.26 31.25
C GLN A 167 11.58 -35.61 30.44
N THR A 168 10.81 -34.71 31.05
CA THR A 168 9.63 -34.12 30.40
C THR A 168 9.44 -32.63 30.69
N VAL A 169 8.64 -31.96 29.85
CA VAL A 169 8.24 -30.56 30.07
C VAL A 169 7.45 -30.40 31.37
N GLY A 170 6.64 -31.39 31.73
CA GLY A 170 5.90 -31.43 33.00
C GLY A 170 6.82 -31.36 34.20
N GLN A 171 7.83 -32.22 34.22
CA GLN A 171 8.86 -32.27 35.27
C GLN A 171 9.61 -30.94 35.38
N ALA A 172 10.16 -30.44 34.28
CA ALA A 172 10.89 -29.17 34.28
C ALA A 172 10.00 -28.02 34.79
N LEU A 173 8.75 -27.93 34.31
CA LEU A 173 7.81 -26.92 34.78
C LEU A 173 7.49 -27.06 36.26
N ALA A 174 7.45 -28.27 36.83
CA ALA A 174 7.19 -28.46 38.25
C ALA A 174 8.40 -28.06 39.11
N GLU A 175 9.59 -28.56 38.76
CA GLU A 175 10.76 -28.61 39.63
C GLU A 175 11.76 -27.45 39.43
N ASP A 176 11.91 -26.92 38.21
CA ASP A 176 12.97 -25.95 37.90
C ASP A 176 12.67 -24.55 38.48
N LYS A 177 13.70 -23.95 39.09
CA LYS A 177 13.68 -22.59 39.67
C LYS A 177 13.27 -21.52 38.66
N ALA A 178 13.65 -21.67 37.38
CA ALA A 178 13.31 -20.76 36.29
C ALA A 178 11.79 -20.60 36.09
N TYR A 179 10.99 -21.58 36.52
CA TYR A 179 9.54 -21.57 36.35
C TYR A 179 8.76 -21.43 37.66
N GLN A 180 9.42 -21.34 38.81
CA GLN A 180 8.74 -21.20 40.11
C GLN A 180 7.88 -19.93 40.19
N ALA A 181 8.39 -18.79 39.73
CA ALA A 181 7.66 -17.52 39.77
C ALA A 181 6.40 -17.52 38.88
N HIS A 182 6.45 -18.20 37.74
CA HIS A 182 5.27 -18.45 36.90
C HIS A 182 5.50 -19.62 35.95
N LYS A 183 4.47 -20.46 35.77
CA LYS A 183 4.46 -21.60 34.84
C LYS A 183 3.99 -21.24 33.42
N ARG A 184 3.51 -20.01 33.22
CA ARG A 184 2.86 -19.54 31.99
C ARG A 184 3.52 -18.25 31.50
N ASN A 185 3.69 -18.16 30.18
CA ASN A 185 4.12 -16.92 29.52
C ASN A 185 3.28 -15.72 29.97
N LYS A 186 3.96 -14.58 30.12
CA LYS A 186 3.35 -13.26 30.37
C LYS A 186 3.22 -12.52 29.04
N ARG A 187 2.60 -11.33 29.06
CA ARG A 187 2.26 -10.58 27.84
C ARG A 187 3.46 -10.30 26.93
N ASP A 188 4.61 -10.01 27.54
CA ASP A 188 5.83 -9.63 26.83
C ASP A 188 7.00 -10.59 27.06
N SER A 189 6.73 -11.73 27.71
CA SER A 189 7.72 -12.77 27.99
C SER A 189 7.26 -14.13 27.46
N TYR A 190 8.04 -14.66 26.52
CA TYR A 190 7.85 -15.97 25.89
C TYR A 190 8.75 -17.05 26.47
N THR A 191 9.40 -16.79 27.62
CA THR A 191 10.43 -17.65 28.22
C THR A 191 9.99 -19.07 28.50
N ASN A 192 8.70 -19.32 28.74
CA ASN A 192 8.18 -20.66 29.07
C ASN A 192 7.50 -21.30 27.85
N SER A 193 8.07 -21.13 26.66
CA SER A 193 7.59 -21.74 25.41
C SER A 193 8.41 -22.97 25.07
N PHE A 194 7.74 -24.12 24.89
CA PHE A 194 8.38 -25.39 24.53
C PHE A 194 7.89 -25.88 23.16
N ALA A 195 8.71 -26.73 22.52
CA ALA A 195 8.37 -27.29 21.22
C ALA A 195 7.25 -28.32 21.38
N ARG A 196 6.45 -28.52 20.33
CA ARG A 196 5.42 -29.56 20.35
C ARG A 196 6.03 -30.95 20.45
N ALA A 197 7.24 -31.15 19.92
CA ALA A 197 7.98 -32.39 20.08
C ALA A 197 8.22 -32.72 21.56
N ASP A 198 8.59 -31.73 22.37
CA ASP A 198 8.83 -31.93 23.81
C ASP A 198 7.54 -32.35 24.55
N PHE A 199 6.39 -31.77 24.19
CA PHE A 199 5.08 -32.17 24.74
C PHE A 199 4.60 -33.53 24.21
N LEU A 200 4.98 -33.90 22.98
CA LEU A 200 4.69 -35.21 22.41
C LEU A 200 5.47 -36.29 23.16
N HIS A 201 6.76 -36.07 23.38
CA HIS A 201 7.60 -36.97 24.18
C HIS A 201 7.03 -37.15 25.59
N GLU A 202 6.66 -36.05 26.27
CA GLU A 202 6.00 -36.12 27.57
C GLU A 202 4.71 -36.95 27.54
N LEU A 203 3.88 -36.73 26.52
CA LEU A 203 2.62 -37.45 26.38
C LEU A 203 2.82 -38.96 26.15
N GLU A 204 3.81 -39.33 25.32
CA GLU A 204 4.19 -40.72 25.07
C GLU A 204 4.69 -41.40 26.35
N GLU A 205 5.57 -40.75 27.11
CA GLU A 205 6.09 -41.28 28.39
C GLU A 205 4.97 -41.44 29.42
N ILE A 206 4.07 -40.46 29.56
CA ILE A 206 2.91 -40.56 30.47
C ILE A 206 2.00 -41.71 30.05
N ILE A 207 1.65 -41.82 28.77
CA ILE A 207 0.78 -42.91 28.29
C ILE A 207 1.44 -44.26 28.52
N LYS A 208 2.73 -44.38 28.26
CA LYS A 208 3.51 -45.61 28.48
C LYS A 208 3.50 -46.02 29.95
N THR A 209 3.81 -45.11 30.87
CA THR A 209 3.82 -45.40 32.31
C THR A 209 2.42 -45.68 32.85
N GLN A 210 1.41 -44.95 32.38
CA GLN A 210 0.02 -45.12 32.83
C GLN A 210 -0.71 -46.27 32.13
N LYS A 211 -0.07 -46.93 31.15
CA LYS A 211 -0.65 -47.99 30.33
C LYS A 211 -1.21 -49.16 31.14
N PRO A 212 -0.50 -49.69 32.16
CA PRO A 212 -0.98 -50.86 32.93
C PRO A 212 -2.15 -50.54 33.88
N TYR A 213 -2.47 -49.27 34.10
CA TYR A 213 -3.43 -48.81 35.09
C TYR A 213 -4.76 -48.36 34.43
N ALA A 214 -5.10 -47.07 34.52
CA ALA A 214 -6.30 -46.48 33.94
C ALA A 214 -6.44 -46.67 32.42
N LEU A 215 -5.37 -47.03 31.69
CA LEU A 215 -5.37 -47.28 30.25
C LEU A 215 -5.24 -48.76 29.87
N ARG A 216 -5.37 -49.70 30.81
CA ARG A 216 -5.11 -51.14 30.61
C ARG A 216 -5.92 -51.76 29.46
N ASN A 217 -7.18 -51.36 29.33
CA ASN A 217 -8.12 -51.90 28.34
C ASN A 217 -8.14 -51.15 27.01
N VAL A 218 -7.38 -50.05 26.89
CA VAL A 218 -7.36 -49.23 25.68
C VAL A 218 -6.51 -49.92 24.62
N SER A 219 -6.93 -50.01 23.36
CA SER A 219 -6.06 -50.59 22.33
C SER A 219 -4.90 -49.65 21.95
N GLN A 220 -3.80 -50.19 21.42
CA GLN A 220 -2.72 -49.34 20.89
C GLN A 220 -3.21 -48.48 19.71
N GLN A 221 -4.14 -49.00 18.91
CA GLN A 221 -4.76 -48.26 17.81
C GLN A 221 -5.55 -47.05 18.31
N ASP A 222 -6.31 -47.19 19.40
CA ASP A 222 -7.07 -46.08 19.98
C ASP A 222 -6.15 -45.01 20.59
N ILE A 223 -5.01 -45.43 21.17
CA ILE A 223 -3.95 -44.51 21.60
C ILE A 223 -3.38 -43.74 20.40
N GLN A 224 -3.07 -44.42 19.29
CA GLN A 224 -2.54 -43.76 18.09
C GLN A 224 -3.54 -42.75 17.49
N LYS A 225 -4.83 -43.12 17.43
CA LYS A 225 -5.91 -42.22 17.03
C LYS A 225 -6.01 -41.00 17.95
N LEU A 226 -5.95 -41.19 19.27
CA LEU A 226 -6.00 -40.10 20.24
C LEU A 226 -4.80 -39.15 20.10
N VAL A 227 -3.58 -39.67 19.99
CA VAL A 227 -2.35 -38.88 20.05
C VAL A 227 -2.05 -38.22 18.70
N TYR A 228 -2.00 -39.00 17.62
CA TYR A 228 -1.55 -38.56 16.30
C TYR A 228 -2.68 -38.39 15.30
N GLY A 229 -3.80 -39.07 15.51
CA GLY A 229 -4.94 -39.06 14.59
C GLY A 229 -4.80 -40.04 13.45
N VAL A 230 -3.95 -41.06 13.57
CA VAL A 230 -3.65 -42.01 12.49
C VAL A 230 -4.07 -43.44 12.84
N SER A 231 -4.34 -44.25 11.82
CA SER A 231 -4.45 -45.71 11.92
C SER A 231 -3.07 -46.37 12.05
N ASN A 232 -3.05 -47.69 12.27
CA ASN A 232 -1.81 -48.47 12.30
C ASN A 232 -1.02 -48.37 10.98
N ASP A 233 -1.73 -48.18 9.86
CA ASP A 233 -1.15 -48.03 8.52
C ASP A 233 -0.66 -46.59 8.24
N GLY A 234 -0.76 -45.70 9.23
CA GLY A 234 -0.33 -44.30 9.14
C GLY A 234 -1.34 -43.37 8.46
N GLU A 235 -2.54 -43.85 8.13
CA GLU A 235 -3.57 -43.03 7.50
C GLU A 235 -4.24 -42.09 8.50
N LEU A 236 -4.39 -40.82 8.14
CA LEU A 236 -5.08 -39.82 8.96
C LEU A 236 -6.58 -40.14 9.05
N THR A 237 -7.01 -40.61 10.21
CA THR A 237 -8.41 -40.96 10.51
C THR A 237 -9.09 -39.95 11.45
N GLU A 238 -8.32 -39.21 12.25
CA GLU A 238 -8.86 -38.25 13.22
C GLU A 238 -8.09 -36.92 13.22
N VAL A 239 -8.78 -35.85 12.84
CA VAL A 239 -8.22 -34.49 12.67
C VAL A 239 -8.24 -33.66 13.95
N ASP A 240 -8.88 -34.14 14.99
CA ASP A 240 -9.00 -33.50 16.30
C ASP A 240 -8.09 -34.13 17.37
N ALA A 241 -7.20 -35.06 16.98
CA ALA A 241 -6.19 -35.68 17.83
C ALA A 241 -5.25 -34.69 18.56
N ILE A 242 -4.62 -35.16 19.64
CA ILE A 242 -3.87 -34.33 20.59
C ILE A 242 -2.76 -33.55 19.90
N MET A 243 -1.91 -34.21 19.13
CA MET A 243 -0.71 -33.63 18.50
C MET A 243 -0.88 -33.27 17.02
N TYR A 244 -1.98 -33.71 16.39
CA TYR A 244 -2.26 -33.39 14.99
C TYR A 244 -2.44 -31.90 14.73
N GLN A 245 -1.83 -31.39 13.64
CA GLN A 245 -2.01 -30.02 13.17
C GLN A 245 -2.32 -30.05 11.67
N ARG A 246 -3.49 -29.49 11.31
CA ARG A 246 -3.84 -29.22 9.91
C ARG A 246 -2.75 -28.38 9.23
N PRO A 247 -2.39 -28.69 7.97
CA PRO A 247 -1.36 -27.96 7.23
C PRO A 247 -1.73 -26.48 7.09
N PHE A 248 -0.73 -25.60 7.20
CA PHE A 248 -0.93 -24.15 7.09
C PHE A 248 -1.27 -23.73 5.65
N MET A 249 -0.58 -24.30 4.68
CA MET A 249 -0.79 -24.13 3.24
C MET A 249 -0.79 -25.50 2.60
N THR A 250 -1.73 -25.74 1.69
CA THR A 250 -1.77 -26.93 0.84
C THR A 250 -1.38 -26.55 -0.57
N GLU A 251 -0.89 -27.53 -1.34
CA GLU A 251 -0.62 -27.37 -2.77
C GLU A 251 -1.84 -26.83 -3.52
N GLU A 252 -3.03 -27.39 -3.27
CA GLU A 252 -4.30 -26.94 -3.87
C GLU A 252 -4.57 -25.45 -3.62
N LEU A 253 -4.33 -24.97 -2.40
CA LEU A 253 -4.56 -23.57 -2.06
C LEU A 253 -3.54 -22.68 -2.78
N ILE A 254 -2.28 -23.11 -2.88
CA ILE A 254 -1.27 -22.39 -3.64
C ILE A 254 -1.66 -22.36 -5.11
N LYS A 255 -2.00 -23.49 -5.73
CA LYS A 255 -2.49 -23.59 -7.11
C LYS A 255 -3.66 -22.64 -7.40
N LYS A 256 -4.62 -22.51 -6.46
CA LYS A 256 -5.74 -21.55 -6.56
C LYS A 256 -5.30 -20.08 -6.51
N MET A 257 -4.18 -19.77 -5.84
CA MET A 257 -3.62 -18.43 -5.74
C MET A 257 -2.66 -18.08 -6.88
N VAL A 258 -2.15 -19.08 -7.62
CA VAL A 258 -1.30 -18.86 -8.79
C VAL A 258 -2.14 -18.37 -9.96
N GLY A 259 -1.76 -17.21 -10.50
CA GLY A 259 -2.36 -16.66 -11.72
C GLY A 259 -2.01 -17.45 -12.97
N GLU A 260 -2.70 -17.15 -14.06
CA GLU A 260 -2.52 -17.83 -15.34
C GLU A 260 -1.38 -17.22 -16.16
N CYS A 261 -0.84 -18.01 -17.08
CA CYS A 261 0.17 -17.57 -18.03
C CYS A 261 -0.33 -16.38 -18.85
N THR A 262 0.57 -15.45 -19.20
CA THR A 262 0.25 -14.34 -20.09
C THR A 262 -0.23 -14.79 -21.48
N PHE A 263 0.30 -15.90 -22.00
CA PHE A 263 0.08 -16.33 -23.38
C PHE A 263 -0.71 -17.64 -23.51
N GLU A 264 -0.40 -18.64 -22.68
CA GLU A 264 -1.04 -19.95 -22.72
C GLU A 264 -2.27 -19.96 -21.79
N VAL A 265 -3.46 -19.73 -22.34
CA VAL A 265 -4.73 -19.71 -21.59
C VAL A 265 -4.94 -21.07 -20.91
N GLY A 266 -5.36 -21.06 -19.64
CA GLY A 266 -5.55 -22.26 -18.83
C GLY A 266 -4.26 -22.78 -18.15
N GLU A 267 -3.08 -22.40 -18.63
CA GLU A 267 -1.81 -22.81 -18.02
C GLU A 267 -1.47 -21.97 -16.78
N LYS A 268 -0.97 -22.61 -15.73
CA LYS A 268 -0.47 -21.92 -14.54
C LYS A 268 0.93 -21.37 -14.74
N ARG A 269 1.21 -20.22 -14.11
CA ARG A 269 2.55 -19.62 -14.10
C ARG A 269 3.56 -20.59 -13.49
N ALA A 270 4.78 -20.60 -14.06
CA ALA A 270 5.91 -21.36 -13.56
C ALA A 270 6.46 -20.77 -12.25
N PRO A 271 6.95 -21.59 -11.31
CA PRO A 271 7.77 -21.11 -10.20
C PRO A 271 8.98 -20.31 -10.73
N LYS A 272 9.36 -19.21 -10.08
CA LYS A 272 10.59 -18.49 -10.45
C LYS A 272 11.86 -19.32 -10.23
N ALA A 273 11.76 -20.32 -9.35
CA ALA A 273 12.81 -21.27 -9.03
C ALA A 273 12.84 -22.47 -9.99
N SER A 274 11.91 -22.58 -10.94
CA SER A 274 11.97 -23.63 -11.96
C SER A 274 13.17 -23.39 -12.87
N TYR A 275 13.85 -24.46 -13.27
CA TYR A 275 15.00 -24.38 -14.16
C TYR A 275 14.70 -23.59 -15.44
N SER A 276 13.58 -23.87 -16.13
CA SER A 276 13.19 -23.13 -17.35
C SER A 276 13.08 -21.62 -17.11
N PHE A 277 12.57 -21.20 -15.95
CA PHE A 277 12.41 -19.78 -15.64
C PHE A 277 13.75 -19.11 -15.27
N GLU A 278 14.62 -19.82 -14.53
CA GLU A 278 15.96 -19.32 -14.22
C GLU A 278 16.80 -19.16 -15.48
N VAL A 279 16.80 -20.16 -16.37
CA VAL A 279 17.47 -20.12 -17.68
C VAL A 279 16.89 -19.01 -18.54
N PHE A 280 15.58 -18.98 -18.75
CA PHE A 280 14.91 -17.91 -19.51
C PHE A 280 15.35 -16.52 -19.05
N ARG A 281 15.34 -16.28 -17.73
CA ARG A 281 15.73 -14.98 -17.16
C ARG A 281 17.20 -14.68 -17.38
N PHE A 282 18.07 -15.66 -17.14
CA PHE A 282 19.52 -15.51 -17.26
C PHE A 282 19.93 -15.24 -18.72
N VAL A 283 19.43 -16.03 -19.65
CA VAL A 283 19.69 -15.90 -21.09
C VAL A 283 19.06 -14.62 -21.64
N SER A 284 17.87 -14.22 -21.18
CA SER A 284 17.30 -12.91 -21.54
C SER A 284 18.16 -11.74 -21.05
N ASP A 285 18.77 -11.84 -19.87
CA ASP A 285 19.71 -10.83 -19.39
C ASP A 285 20.99 -10.82 -20.26
N LEU A 286 21.45 -11.99 -20.76
CA LEU A 286 22.61 -12.10 -21.66
C LEU A 286 22.34 -11.56 -23.05
N SER A 287 21.18 -11.84 -23.65
CA SER A 287 20.85 -11.36 -25.01
C SER A 287 20.68 -9.84 -25.09
N ASN A 288 20.43 -9.20 -23.94
CA ASN A 288 20.41 -7.74 -23.79
C ASN A 288 21.77 -7.16 -23.32
N LEU A 289 22.76 -8.00 -23.01
CA LEU A 289 24.07 -7.53 -22.54
C LEU A 289 24.88 -7.01 -23.73
N VAL A 290 25.46 -5.83 -23.54
CA VAL A 290 26.29 -5.17 -24.55
C VAL A 290 27.61 -4.77 -23.92
N PHE A 291 28.69 -5.03 -24.64
CA PHE A 291 30.05 -4.62 -24.30
C PHE A 291 30.49 -3.48 -25.22
N ILE A 292 31.25 -2.53 -24.66
CA ILE A 292 31.84 -1.39 -25.37
C ILE A 292 33.32 -1.25 -24.98
N PRO A 293 34.17 -0.62 -25.82
CA PRO A 293 35.56 -0.36 -25.46
C PRO A 293 35.66 0.49 -24.19
N LYS A 294 36.67 0.22 -23.35
CA LYS A 294 36.88 0.91 -22.06
C LYS A 294 37.26 2.38 -22.20
N ASP A 295 37.92 2.72 -23.30
CA ASP A 295 38.32 4.06 -23.72
C ASP A 295 37.18 4.83 -24.41
N ALA A 296 36.13 4.13 -24.86
CA ALA A 296 34.97 4.74 -25.50
C ALA A 296 33.86 5.07 -24.50
N THR A 297 33.29 6.27 -24.63
CA THR A 297 32.01 6.58 -24.00
C THR A 297 30.89 5.77 -24.68
N LYS A 298 29.80 5.50 -23.94
CA LYS A 298 28.59 4.83 -24.48
C LYS A 298 28.09 5.45 -25.79
N ARG A 299 28.27 6.76 -25.90
CA ARG A 299 27.86 7.53 -27.06
C ARG A 299 28.77 7.32 -28.26
N GLN A 300 30.09 7.38 -28.06
CA GLN A 300 31.07 7.10 -29.11
C GLN A 300 30.90 5.67 -29.61
N ALA A 301 30.78 4.69 -28.71
CA ALA A 301 30.54 3.30 -29.08
C ALA A 301 29.28 3.13 -29.94
N LYS A 302 28.20 3.86 -29.62
CA LYS A 302 26.98 3.86 -30.43
C LYS A 302 27.17 4.48 -31.81
N LYS A 303 27.84 5.63 -31.90
CA LYS A 303 28.03 6.37 -33.16
C LYS A 303 28.93 5.61 -34.12
N GLN A 304 29.95 4.93 -33.58
CA GLN A 304 30.94 4.18 -34.33
C GLN A 304 30.60 2.68 -34.44
N ASN A 305 29.41 2.27 -33.99
CA ASN A 305 28.92 0.89 -34.03
C ASN A 305 29.86 -0.14 -33.36
N LEU A 306 30.49 0.25 -32.25
CA LEU A 306 31.42 -0.58 -31.45
C LEU A 306 30.72 -1.40 -30.36
N HIS A 307 29.39 -1.60 -30.49
CA HIS A 307 28.61 -2.37 -29.54
C HIS A 307 28.74 -3.86 -29.84
N LEU A 308 29.40 -4.59 -28.94
CA LEU A 308 29.52 -6.04 -29.02
C LEU A 308 28.39 -6.70 -28.22
N LYS A 309 27.55 -7.47 -28.92
CA LYS A 309 26.57 -8.38 -28.32
C LYS A 309 27.10 -9.81 -28.36
N LEU A 310 26.57 -10.64 -27.47
CA LEU A 310 26.91 -12.06 -27.44
C LEU A 310 26.25 -12.79 -28.61
N SER A 311 27.01 -13.65 -29.30
CA SER A 311 26.49 -14.62 -30.26
C SER A 311 25.72 -15.74 -29.53
N PRO A 312 24.88 -16.51 -30.23
CA PRO A 312 24.21 -17.68 -29.66
C PRO A 312 25.19 -18.66 -28.98
N GLU A 313 26.33 -18.93 -29.60
CA GLU A 313 27.36 -19.85 -29.09
C GLU A 313 28.01 -19.28 -27.81
N GLN A 314 28.25 -17.97 -27.76
CA GLN A 314 28.77 -17.30 -26.56
C GLN A 314 27.75 -17.31 -25.42
N ILE A 315 26.46 -17.11 -25.73
CA ILE A 315 25.37 -17.18 -24.75
C ILE A 315 25.32 -18.58 -24.14
N GLU A 316 25.41 -19.63 -24.97
CA GLU A 316 25.40 -21.02 -24.53
C GLU A 316 26.63 -21.35 -23.67
N ALA A 317 27.84 -20.95 -24.10
CA ALA A 317 29.06 -21.14 -23.31
C ALA A 317 28.99 -20.46 -21.93
N VAL A 318 28.40 -19.25 -21.85
CA VAL A 318 28.20 -18.54 -20.58
C VAL A 318 27.14 -19.22 -19.71
N LEU A 319 26.08 -19.78 -20.30
CA LEU A 319 25.06 -20.55 -19.58
C LEU A 319 25.64 -21.83 -18.98
N ASP A 320 26.48 -22.55 -19.71
CA ASP A 320 27.16 -23.75 -19.23
C ASP A 320 28.11 -23.45 -18.07
N GLU A 321 28.84 -22.33 -18.15
CA GLU A 321 29.66 -21.88 -17.03
C GLU A 321 28.78 -21.48 -15.82
N ALA A 322 27.61 -20.89 -16.04
CA ALA A 322 26.66 -20.56 -14.97
C ALA A 322 26.07 -21.79 -14.27
N ARG A 323 26.03 -22.97 -14.93
CA ARG A 323 25.72 -24.24 -14.26
C ARG A 323 26.87 -24.74 -13.37
N LYS A 324 28.11 -24.36 -13.67
CA LYS A 324 29.29 -24.77 -12.91
C LYS A 324 29.54 -23.87 -11.70
N VAL A 325 29.32 -22.56 -11.85
CA VAL A 325 29.63 -21.54 -10.82
C VAL A 325 28.35 -20.96 -10.21
N ARG A 326 28.29 -20.88 -8.88
CA ARG A 326 27.08 -20.41 -8.17
C ARG A 326 26.67 -18.97 -8.49
N SER A 327 27.62 -18.10 -8.81
CA SER A 327 27.38 -16.68 -9.07
C SER A 327 28.27 -16.19 -10.20
N MET A 328 27.65 -15.73 -11.29
CA MET A 328 28.34 -15.13 -12.42
C MET A 328 28.54 -13.64 -12.17
N THR A 329 29.77 -13.14 -12.33
CA THR A 329 30.09 -11.70 -12.38
C THR A 329 30.16 -11.25 -13.84
N TYR A 330 30.03 -9.94 -14.09
CA TYR A 330 30.20 -9.42 -15.46
C TYR A 330 31.60 -9.74 -16.01
N LYS A 331 32.65 -9.67 -15.18
CA LYS A 331 34.01 -10.09 -15.54
C LYS A 331 34.06 -11.54 -16.03
N LYS A 332 33.39 -12.45 -15.31
CA LYS A 332 33.37 -13.87 -15.66
C LYS A 332 32.59 -14.11 -16.94
N VAL A 333 31.45 -13.45 -17.14
CA VAL A 333 30.68 -13.49 -18.40
C VAL A 333 31.56 -13.07 -19.58
N ARG A 334 32.27 -11.94 -19.47
CA ARG A 334 33.17 -11.45 -20.52
C ARG A 334 34.27 -12.45 -20.85
N LYS A 335 34.96 -12.97 -19.83
CA LYS A 335 36.02 -13.97 -19.99
C LYS A 335 35.51 -15.26 -20.64
N THR A 336 34.36 -15.76 -20.20
CA THR A 336 33.76 -16.99 -20.76
C THR A 336 33.28 -16.79 -22.19
N ALA A 337 32.78 -15.60 -22.54
CA ALA A 337 32.39 -15.27 -23.91
C ALA A 337 33.60 -15.01 -24.85
N GLY A 338 34.83 -15.01 -24.35
CA GLY A 338 36.02 -14.71 -25.16
C GLY A 338 36.14 -13.25 -25.60
N ILE A 339 35.50 -12.32 -24.90
CA ILE A 339 35.56 -10.89 -25.21
C ILE A 339 36.84 -10.27 -24.62
N SER A 340 37.57 -9.49 -25.42
CA SER A 340 38.83 -8.82 -25.02
C SER A 340 38.69 -8.05 -23.70
N ASP A 341 39.80 -7.99 -22.95
CA ASP A 341 39.93 -7.15 -21.75
C ASP A 341 39.82 -5.65 -22.07
N ASP A 342 39.90 -5.23 -23.33
CA ASP A 342 39.69 -3.84 -23.76
C ASP A 342 38.23 -3.42 -23.75
N TYR A 343 37.31 -4.39 -23.66
CA TYR A 343 35.88 -4.16 -23.60
C TYR A 343 35.34 -4.33 -22.19
N ALA A 344 34.28 -3.58 -21.88
CA ALA A 344 33.58 -3.61 -20.61
C ALA A 344 32.06 -3.56 -20.84
N PRO A 345 31.25 -4.08 -19.91
CA PRO A 345 29.79 -4.01 -20.01
C PRO A 345 29.31 -2.55 -20.04
N GLU A 346 28.46 -2.22 -21.01
CA GLU A 346 27.88 -0.87 -21.14
C GLU A 346 27.04 -0.51 -19.90
N TYR A 347 26.33 -1.49 -19.35
CA TYR A 347 25.50 -1.33 -18.16
C TYR A 347 25.71 -2.47 -17.18
N VAL A 348 25.92 -2.10 -15.92
CA VAL A 348 26.05 -3.05 -14.79
C VAL A 348 25.02 -2.78 -13.72
N ARG A 349 24.52 -3.87 -13.10
CA ARG A 349 23.71 -3.82 -11.89
C ARG A 349 24.65 -3.83 -10.68
N GLY A 350 24.67 -2.76 -9.89
CA GLY A 350 25.52 -2.67 -8.70
C GLY A 350 26.14 -1.30 -8.51
N LYS A 351 26.95 -1.15 -7.46
CA LYS A 351 27.75 0.08 -7.28
C LYS A 351 29.04 -0.07 -8.08
N VAL A 352 29.38 0.97 -8.83
CA VAL A 352 30.70 1.12 -9.47
C VAL A 352 31.60 1.85 -8.47
N THR A 353 32.86 1.43 -8.36
CA THR A 353 33.83 2.02 -7.42
C THR A 353 35.09 2.44 -8.16
N GLN A 354 35.93 3.30 -7.56
CA GLN A 354 37.20 3.68 -8.19
C GLN A 354 38.11 2.47 -8.47
N LYS A 355 38.04 1.42 -7.65
CA LYS A 355 38.81 0.17 -7.84
C LYS A 355 38.21 -0.77 -8.89
N ASP A 356 36.98 -0.52 -9.31
CA ASP A 356 36.26 -1.28 -10.34
C ASP A 356 35.42 -0.30 -11.18
N PRO A 357 36.09 0.52 -12.02
CA PRO A 357 35.48 1.66 -12.70
C PRO A 357 34.43 1.29 -13.74
N HIS A 358 34.40 0.02 -14.16
CA HIS A 358 33.38 -0.53 -15.05
C HIS A 358 32.39 -1.46 -14.34
N GLY A 359 32.59 -1.69 -13.03
CA GLY A 359 31.73 -2.53 -12.22
C GLY A 359 31.72 -4.00 -12.64
N GLU A 360 32.80 -4.51 -13.23
CA GLU A 360 32.89 -5.89 -13.73
C GLU A 360 32.87 -6.93 -12.59
N GLY A 361 33.31 -6.53 -11.39
CA GLY A 361 33.24 -7.34 -10.18
C GLY A 361 31.81 -7.49 -9.64
N ASN A 362 30.86 -6.71 -10.13
CA ASN A 362 29.47 -6.85 -9.74
C ASN A 362 28.89 -8.19 -10.21
N LYS A 363 27.92 -8.69 -9.45
CA LYS A 363 27.15 -9.87 -9.80
C LYS A 363 26.26 -9.61 -11.02
N PHE A 364 26.40 -10.43 -12.05
CA PHE A 364 25.52 -10.45 -13.21
C PHE A 364 24.24 -11.25 -12.90
N GLY A 365 24.40 -12.54 -12.59
CA GLY A 365 23.30 -13.49 -12.47
C GLY A 365 23.70 -14.81 -11.83
N GLU A 366 22.71 -15.67 -11.62
CA GLU A 366 22.86 -16.98 -10.98
C GLU A 366 21.62 -17.84 -11.27
N LEU A 367 21.83 -19.16 -11.30
CA LEU A 367 20.79 -20.19 -11.32
C LEU A 367 20.59 -20.70 -9.88
N LYS A 368 19.95 -19.90 -9.03
CA LYS A 368 19.93 -20.12 -7.57
C LYS A 368 19.35 -21.46 -7.20
N ALA A 369 18.16 -21.75 -7.71
CA ALA A 369 17.42 -22.93 -7.33
C ALA A 369 18.09 -24.19 -7.86
N TYR A 370 18.61 -24.12 -9.10
CA TYR A 370 19.48 -25.15 -9.66
C TYR A 370 20.66 -25.46 -8.72
N HIS A 371 21.42 -24.44 -8.29
CA HIS A 371 22.57 -24.62 -7.40
C HIS A 371 22.19 -25.07 -5.99
N ASP A 372 21.02 -24.67 -5.49
CA ASP A 372 20.51 -25.14 -4.20
C ASP A 372 20.15 -26.63 -4.24
N ILE A 373 19.53 -27.10 -5.32
CA ILE A 373 19.23 -28.53 -5.55
C ILE A 373 20.54 -29.32 -5.74
N ARG A 374 21.44 -28.82 -6.60
CA ARG A 374 22.75 -29.43 -6.87
C ARG A 374 23.59 -29.56 -5.59
N SER A 375 23.62 -28.52 -4.77
CA SER A 375 24.34 -28.52 -3.51
C SER A 375 23.73 -29.48 -2.48
N ALA A 376 22.42 -29.70 -2.50
CA ALA A 376 21.77 -30.65 -1.60
C ALA A 376 22.08 -32.11 -1.99
N LEU A 377 22.20 -32.39 -3.29
CA LEU A 377 22.52 -33.72 -3.82
C LEU A 377 24.03 -33.94 -4.07
N LYS A 378 24.90 -33.04 -3.57
CA LYS A 378 26.35 -33.11 -3.80
C LYS A 378 26.95 -34.46 -3.38
N ASP A 379 26.47 -35.02 -2.28
CA ASP A 379 26.95 -36.28 -1.72
C ASP A 379 26.23 -37.51 -2.32
N PHE A 380 25.36 -37.30 -3.32
CA PHE A 380 24.56 -38.33 -4.01
C PHE A 380 24.67 -38.15 -5.55
N PRO A 381 25.85 -38.41 -6.14
CA PRO A 381 26.10 -38.13 -7.56
C PRO A 381 25.18 -38.90 -8.51
N ASP A 382 24.81 -40.14 -8.19
CA ASP A 382 23.87 -40.95 -8.98
C ASP A 382 22.46 -40.34 -8.99
N ASP A 383 22.01 -39.81 -7.84
CA ASP A 383 20.74 -39.10 -7.76
C ASP A 383 20.80 -37.80 -8.54
N TRP A 384 21.91 -37.05 -8.46
CA TRP A 384 22.10 -35.84 -9.26
C TRP A 384 22.01 -36.13 -10.76
N GLN A 385 22.71 -37.15 -11.25
CA GLN A 385 22.72 -37.52 -12.66
C GLN A 385 21.31 -37.84 -13.20
N LYS A 386 20.47 -38.49 -12.39
CA LYS A 386 19.08 -38.80 -12.76
C LYS A 386 18.18 -37.57 -12.81
N VAL A 387 18.48 -36.52 -12.04
CA VAL A 387 17.63 -35.33 -11.94
C VAL A 387 18.14 -34.12 -12.71
N ASP A 388 19.39 -34.11 -13.20
CA ASP A 388 20.01 -33.00 -13.95
C ASP A 388 19.49 -32.88 -15.39
N ASN A 389 18.16 -32.78 -15.52
CA ASN A 389 17.44 -32.48 -16.74
C ASN A 389 16.34 -31.47 -16.45
N GLU A 390 15.93 -30.72 -17.48
CA GLU A 390 15.01 -29.59 -17.31
C GLU A 390 13.67 -30.01 -16.68
N ASP A 391 13.09 -31.13 -17.09
CA ASP A 391 11.77 -31.56 -16.61
C ASP A 391 11.79 -31.97 -15.15
N THR A 392 12.75 -32.80 -14.74
CA THR A 392 12.87 -33.23 -13.34
C THR A 392 13.24 -32.06 -12.43
N LEU A 393 14.14 -31.16 -12.85
CA LEU A 393 14.48 -29.95 -12.08
C LEU A 393 13.28 -29.02 -11.91
N ASN A 394 12.47 -28.84 -12.97
CA ASN A 394 11.23 -28.08 -12.89
C ASN A 394 10.22 -28.71 -11.93
N GLN A 395 10.09 -30.04 -11.94
CA GLN A 395 9.20 -30.78 -11.03
C GLN A 395 9.66 -30.62 -9.57
N ILE A 396 10.94 -30.82 -9.27
CA ILE A 396 11.51 -30.61 -7.93
C ILE A 396 11.26 -29.17 -7.47
N ALA A 397 11.57 -28.19 -8.32
CA ALA A 397 11.36 -26.78 -8.00
C ALA A 397 9.87 -26.44 -7.77
N TYR A 398 8.97 -27.08 -8.53
CA TYR A 398 7.52 -26.95 -8.33
C TYR A 398 7.12 -27.51 -6.98
N ILE A 399 7.50 -28.76 -6.66
CA ILE A 399 7.22 -29.43 -5.38
C ILE A 399 7.71 -28.57 -4.21
N LEU A 400 8.97 -28.13 -4.23
CA LEU A 400 9.55 -27.29 -3.17
C LEU A 400 8.89 -25.91 -3.05
N THR A 401 8.22 -25.44 -4.12
CA THR A 401 7.49 -24.17 -4.13
C THR A 401 6.06 -24.31 -3.61
N VAL A 402 5.37 -25.39 -3.96
CA VAL A 402 3.94 -25.60 -3.62
C VAL A 402 3.72 -26.39 -2.34
N GLN A 403 4.65 -27.26 -1.95
CA GLN A 403 4.58 -27.98 -0.68
C GLN A 403 5.35 -27.22 0.41
N ARG A 404 4.77 -27.19 1.62
CA ARG A 404 5.28 -26.40 2.76
C ARG A 404 5.46 -27.21 4.04
N VAL A 405 5.20 -28.51 3.97
CA VAL A 405 5.31 -29.45 5.07
C VAL A 405 6.25 -30.55 4.63
N ASP A 406 7.22 -30.90 5.47
CA ASP A 406 8.30 -31.84 5.12
C ASP A 406 7.73 -33.19 4.65
N ASP A 407 6.72 -33.75 5.33
CA ASP A 407 6.07 -35.02 4.95
C ASP A 407 5.40 -34.94 3.56
N ALA A 408 4.75 -33.82 3.26
CA ALA A 408 4.09 -33.61 1.96
C ALA A 408 5.11 -33.41 0.83
N ILE A 409 6.25 -32.77 1.12
CA ILE A 409 7.37 -32.67 0.17
C ILE A 409 7.91 -34.08 -0.10
N LYS A 410 8.21 -34.85 0.96
CA LYS A 410 8.73 -36.22 0.84
C LYS A 410 7.82 -37.09 -0.04
N LYS A 411 6.52 -37.12 0.26
CA LYS A 411 5.51 -37.84 -0.54
C LYS A 411 5.48 -37.38 -1.99
N SER A 412 5.55 -36.06 -2.24
CA SER A 412 5.53 -35.53 -3.60
C SER A 412 6.81 -35.84 -4.40
N LEU A 413 7.92 -36.14 -3.71
CA LEU A 413 9.18 -36.56 -4.33
C LEU A 413 9.24 -38.08 -4.59
N GLU A 414 8.31 -38.88 -4.06
CA GLU A 414 8.30 -40.35 -4.24
C GLU A 414 8.32 -40.81 -5.71
N PRO A 415 7.57 -40.18 -6.63
CA PRO A 415 7.59 -40.60 -8.03
C PRO A 415 8.90 -40.29 -8.77
N LEU A 416 9.81 -39.52 -8.17
CA LEU A 416 11.06 -39.13 -8.80
C LEU A 416 12.15 -40.20 -8.58
N PRO A 417 13.06 -40.39 -9.55
CA PRO A 417 14.11 -41.41 -9.49
C PRO A 417 15.26 -40.97 -8.56
N ILE A 418 14.95 -40.74 -7.28
CA ILE A 418 15.86 -40.23 -6.24
C ILE A 418 15.84 -41.21 -5.06
N SER A 419 17.00 -41.52 -4.50
CA SER A 419 17.09 -42.34 -3.28
C SER A 419 16.41 -41.68 -2.07
N GLU A 420 16.04 -42.46 -1.05
CA GLU A 420 15.46 -41.91 0.19
C GLU A 420 16.40 -40.89 0.87
N LYS A 421 17.71 -41.14 0.86
CA LYS A 421 18.71 -40.22 1.40
C LYS A 421 18.80 -38.93 0.58
N GLY A 422 18.70 -39.01 -0.74
CA GLY A 422 18.61 -37.84 -1.63
C GLY A 422 17.35 -37.01 -1.36
N LYS A 423 16.19 -37.66 -1.18
CA LYS A 423 14.94 -36.97 -0.79
C LYS A 423 15.10 -36.25 0.56
N GLU A 424 15.72 -36.89 1.56
CA GLU A 424 16.02 -36.25 2.85
C GLU A 424 16.96 -35.05 2.73
N ALA A 425 17.93 -35.11 1.80
CA ALA A 425 18.81 -33.99 1.53
C ALA A 425 18.06 -32.80 0.91
N LEU A 426 17.12 -33.06 -0.02
CA LEU A 426 16.26 -32.02 -0.60
C LEU A 426 15.34 -31.34 0.43
N LEU A 427 14.89 -32.06 1.47
CA LEU A 427 14.12 -31.47 2.57
C LEU A 427 14.90 -30.40 3.34
N LYS A 428 16.24 -30.47 3.36
CA LYS A 428 17.12 -29.51 4.03
C LYS A 428 17.38 -28.26 3.18
N VAL A 429 16.92 -28.23 1.93
CA VAL A 429 17.05 -27.05 1.06
C VAL A 429 16.31 -25.86 1.66
N LYS A 430 16.99 -24.71 1.68
CA LYS A 430 16.41 -23.44 2.14
C LYS A 430 15.29 -23.00 1.20
N THR A 431 14.10 -22.77 1.74
CA THR A 431 12.90 -22.36 0.97
C THR A 431 12.92 -20.91 0.48
N ALA A 432 13.97 -20.14 0.78
CA ALA A 432 14.03 -18.72 0.48
C ALA A 432 13.82 -18.41 -1.00
N ASN A 433 14.28 -19.30 -1.90
CA ASN A 433 14.15 -19.19 -3.35
C ASN A 433 12.86 -19.84 -3.89
N PHE A 434 12.32 -20.85 -3.22
CA PHE A 434 11.13 -21.61 -3.62
C PHE A 434 9.82 -21.01 -3.06
N LYS A 435 9.46 -19.80 -3.52
CA LYS A 435 8.29 -19.08 -2.96
C LYS A 435 7.46 -18.22 -3.91
N ALA A 436 7.92 -18.04 -5.15
CA ALA A 436 7.32 -17.09 -6.07
C ALA A 436 7.11 -17.71 -7.44
N PHE A 437 6.16 -17.14 -8.19
CA PHE A 437 5.83 -17.53 -9.56
C PHE A 437 6.17 -16.38 -10.53
N GLY A 438 6.54 -16.74 -11.75
CA GLY A 438 6.77 -15.84 -12.87
C GLY A 438 5.47 -15.34 -13.51
N HIS A 439 5.56 -14.78 -14.71
CA HIS A 439 4.38 -14.40 -15.53
C HIS A 439 4.08 -15.41 -16.65
N LEU A 440 5.00 -16.33 -16.95
CA LEU A 440 4.87 -17.35 -17.99
C LEU A 440 4.73 -18.75 -17.38
N SER A 441 4.08 -19.68 -18.09
CA SER A 441 4.05 -21.12 -17.77
C SER A 441 5.33 -21.81 -18.26
N ILE A 442 5.59 -23.03 -17.79
CA ILE A 442 6.71 -23.86 -18.31
C ILE A 442 6.54 -24.09 -19.82
N LYS A 443 5.31 -24.37 -20.27
CA LYS A 443 4.96 -24.53 -21.68
C LYS A 443 5.35 -23.31 -22.53
N ALA A 444 4.99 -22.10 -22.08
CA ALA A 444 5.37 -20.88 -22.78
C ALA A 444 6.89 -20.65 -22.77
N LEU A 445 7.56 -20.94 -21.64
CA LEU A 445 9.01 -20.80 -21.52
C LEU A 445 9.77 -21.74 -22.46
N LYS A 446 9.31 -22.99 -22.60
CA LYS A 446 9.92 -23.96 -23.52
C LYS A 446 9.78 -23.55 -24.99
N LYS A 447 8.70 -22.86 -25.37
CA LYS A 447 8.53 -22.31 -26.73
C LYS A 447 9.38 -21.06 -26.98
N ILE A 448 9.57 -20.20 -25.98
CA ILE A 448 10.23 -18.89 -26.14
C ILE A 448 11.75 -18.98 -25.97
N THR A 449 12.23 -19.73 -24.97
CA THR A 449 13.66 -19.76 -24.59
C THR A 449 14.60 -20.18 -25.73
N PRO A 450 14.25 -21.15 -26.61
CA PRO A 450 15.12 -21.51 -27.74
C PRO A 450 15.43 -20.33 -28.67
N PHE A 451 14.44 -19.48 -28.94
CA PHE A 451 14.64 -18.27 -29.76
C PHE A 451 15.54 -17.24 -29.08
N ILE A 452 15.49 -17.13 -27.75
CA ILE A 452 16.35 -16.22 -26.98
C ILE A 452 17.78 -16.75 -26.94
N LEU A 453 17.96 -18.07 -26.82
CA LEU A 453 19.26 -18.72 -26.97
C LEU A 453 19.84 -18.45 -28.37
N GLY A 454 19.00 -18.44 -29.41
CA GLY A 454 19.35 -17.97 -30.76
C GLY A 454 19.62 -16.47 -30.89
N GLY A 455 19.76 -15.73 -29.78
CA GLY A 455 20.14 -14.32 -29.76
C GLY A 455 18.98 -13.32 -29.91
N LEU A 456 17.72 -13.80 -30.01
CA LEU A 456 16.58 -12.90 -30.11
C LEU A 456 16.25 -12.23 -28.77
N THR A 457 15.79 -10.98 -28.85
CA THR A 457 15.21 -10.28 -27.70
C THR A 457 13.85 -10.87 -27.35
N TYR A 458 13.42 -10.73 -26.09
CA TYR A 458 12.20 -11.39 -25.59
C TYR A 458 10.93 -11.08 -26.41
N ASP A 459 10.78 -9.84 -26.90
CA ASP A 459 9.69 -9.43 -27.77
C ASP A 459 9.69 -10.20 -29.10
N LYS A 460 10.83 -10.25 -29.78
CA LYS A 460 11.00 -11.00 -31.03
C LYS A 460 10.87 -12.50 -30.83
N ALA A 461 11.38 -13.03 -29.72
CA ALA A 461 11.23 -14.43 -29.36
C ALA A 461 9.78 -14.81 -29.07
N CYS A 462 8.97 -13.90 -28.52
CA CYS A 462 7.53 -14.11 -28.38
C CYS A 462 6.85 -14.17 -29.76
N GLU A 463 7.14 -13.23 -30.65
CA GLU A 463 6.59 -13.19 -32.00
C GLU A 463 6.96 -14.45 -32.79
N ALA A 464 8.23 -14.87 -32.75
CA ALA A 464 8.73 -16.10 -33.37
C ALA A 464 8.08 -17.37 -32.78
N ALA A 465 7.75 -17.35 -31.49
CA ALA A 465 7.02 -18.43 -30.82
C ALA A 465 5.49 -18.41 -31.09
N GLY A 466 5.00 -17.51 -31.95
CA GLY A 466 3.59 -17.38 -32.30
C GLY A 466 2.74 -16.61 -31.28
N TYR A 467 3.36 -15.80 -30.42
CA TYR A 467 2.66 -15.01 -29.40
C TYR A 467 2.61 -13.52 -29.74
N ASP A 468 1.45 -12.91 -29.49
CA ASP A 468 1.31 -11.46 -29.51
C ASP A 468 1.82 -10.85 -28.19
N PHE A 469 3.04 -10.31 -28.20
CA PHE A 469 3.66 -9.62 -27.07
C PHE A 469 2.85 -8.40 -26.58
N ARG A 470 2.05 -7.77 -27.45
CA ARG A 470 1.28 -6.55 -27.17
C ARG A 470 -0.07 -6.85 -26.51
N LYS A 471 -0.60 -8.06 -26.67
CA LYS A 471 -1.87 -8.52 -26.08
C LYS A 471 -1.70 -8.88 -24.59
N LYS A 472 -1.37 -7.89 -23.75
CA LYS A 472 -1.41 -8.06 -22.28
C LYS A 472 -2.85 -7.88 -21.80
N SER A 473 -3.48 -8.95 -21.30
CA SER A 473 -4.77 -8.83 -20.62
C SER A 473 -4.60 -7.98 -19.36
N ALA A 474 -5.31 -6.85 -19.30
CA ALA A 474 -5.34 -5.98 -18.13
C ALA A 474 -6.57 -6.35 -17.31
N ASP A 475 -6.45 -7.39 -16.48
CA ASP A 475 -7.52 -7.78 -15.56
C ASP A 475 -7.31 -7.12 -14.18
N LEU A 476 -8.37 -6.53 -13.65
CA LEU A 476 -8.42 -5.97 -12.30
C LEU A 476 -8.12 -7.01 -11.20
N SER A 477 -8.26 -8.31 -11.49
CA SER A 477 -7.84 -9.41 -10.60
C SER A 477 -6.33 -9.40 -10.31
N GLN A 478 -5.51 -8.91 -11.25
CA GLN A 478 -4.06 -8.82 -11.12
C GLN A 478 -3.63 -7.77 -10.08
N ILE A 479 -4.50 -6.80 -9.78
CA ILE A 479 -4.25 -5.77 -8.77
C ILE A 479 -4.57 -6.30 -7.38
N THR A 480 -3.52 -6.58 -6.60
CA THR A 480 -3.63 -7.02 -5.21
C THR A 480 -3.81 -5.86 -4.23
N ASN A 481 -3.40 -4.64 -4.60
CA ASN A 481 -3.56 -3.47 -3.74
C ASN A 481 -5.04 -3.03 -3.70
N PRO A 482 -5.72 -3.13 -2.53
CA PRO A 482 -7.15 -2.80 -2.44
C PRO A 482 -7.44 -1.33 -2.72
N VAL A 483 -6.51 -0.42 -2.43
CA VAL A 483 -6.67 1.03 -2.68
C VAL A 483 -6.79 1.29 -4.17
N VAL A 484 -5.84 0.74 -4.94
CA VAL A 484 -5.82 0.82 -6.40
C VAL A 484 -7.08 0.18 -6.98
N LYS A 485 -7.43 -1.03 -6.52
CA LYS A 485 -8.61 -1.75 -7.01
C LYS A 485 -9.90 -0.96 -6.80
N ARG A 486 -10.07 -0.30 -5.65
CA ARG A 486 -11.23 0.56 -5.38
C ARG A 486 -11.24 1.80 -6.29
N ALA A 487 -10.09 2.46 -6.46
CA ALA A 487 -9.99 3.64 -7.33
C ALA A 487 -10.39 3.31 -8.77
N ILE A 488 -9.80 2.27 -9.37
CA ILE A 488 -10.13 1.83 -10.74
C ILE A 488 -11.60 1.40 -10.85
N SER A 489 -12.14 0.70 -9.85
CA SER A 489 -13.56 0.31 -9.84
C SER A 489 -14.49 1.52 -9.79
N GLN A 490 -14.17 2.56 -9.01
CA GLN A 490 -14.96 3.80 -9.01
C GLN A 490 -14.80 4.58 -10.31
N THR A 491 -13.60 4.65 -10.89
CA THR A 491 -13.37 5.23 -12.22
C THR A 491 -14.24 4.54 -13.26
N ASN A 492 -14.26 3.21 -13.31
CA ASN A 492 -15.10 2.48 -14.26
C ASN A 492 -16.59 2.81 -14.06
N LYS A 493 -17.06 2.93 -12.81
CA LYS A 493 -18.44 3.34 -12.53
C LYS A 493 -18.76 4.75 -13.04
N VAL A 494 -17.82 5.69 -12.92
CA VAL A 494 -17.95 7.05 -13.47
C VAL A 494 -18.00 7.01 -14.99
N VAL A 495 -17.04 6.34 -15.64
CA VAL A 495 -16.98 6.19 -17.10
C VAL A 495 -18.27 5.59 -17.64
N GLN A 496 -18.74 4.49 -17.06
CA GLN A 496 -19.98 3.84 -17.48
C GLN A 496 -21.23 4.72 -17.23
N ALA A 497 -21.24 5.55 -16.20
CA ALA A 497 -22.33 6.50 -15.97
C ALA A 497 -22.33 7.64 -17.00
N ILE A 498 -21.16 8.12 -17.40
CA ILE A 498 -21.00 9.11 -18.47
C ILE A 498 -21.45 8.49 -19.81
N ILE A 499 -21.06 7.25 -20.10
CA ILE A 499 -21.46 6.55 -21.33
C ILE A 499 -22.98 6.40 -21.42
N ARG A 500 -23.64 6.01 -20.32
CA ARG A 500 -25.11 5.92 -20.28
C ARG A 500 -25.81 7.25 -20.51
N LYS A 501 -25.16 8.37 -20.19
CA LYS A 501 -25.74 9.71 -20.29
C LYS A 501 -25.45 10.39 -21.63
N TYR A 502 -24.26 10.19 -22.18
CA TYR A 502 -23.74 10.96 -23.33
C TYR A 502 -23.35 10.11 -24.54
N GLY A 503 -23.44 8.78 -24.47
CA GLY A 503 -23.03 7.87 -25.54
C GLY A 503 -21.55 7.45 -25.43
N LYS A 504 -20.99 6.87 -26.49
CA LYS A 504 -19.60 6.37 -26.49
C LYS A 504 -18.61 7.55 -26.54
N PRO A 505 -17.53 7.55 -25.75
CA PRO A 505 -16.50 8.60 -25.83
C PRO A 505 -15.71 8.48 -27.13
N TYR A 506 -15.28 9.62 -27.67
CA TYR A 506 -14.32 9.65 -28.77
C TYR A 506 -12.89 9.51 -28.25
N TYR A 507 -12.57 10.20 -27.15
CA TYR A 507 -11.30 10.09 -26.43
C TYR A 507 -11.49 9.90 -24.93
N ILE A 508 -10.59 9.15 -24.30
CA ILE A 508 -10.41 9.15 -22.85
C ILE A 508 -8.99 9.58 -22.50
N LYS A 509 -8.85 10.60 -21.67
CA LYS A 509 -7.57 11.13 -21.18
C LYS A 509 -7.53 10.96 -19.67
N VAL A 510 -6.50 10.30 -19.15
CA VAL A 510 -6.42 9.91 -17.74
C VAL A 510 -5.12 10.35 -17.07
N GLU A 511 -5.23 10.98 -15.91
CA GLU A 511 -4.10 11.19 -15.00
C GLU A 511 -4.29 10.35 -13.73
N THR A 512 -3.23 9.69 -13.27
CA THR A 512 -3.22 9.03 -11.97
C THR A 512 -2.28 9.73 -11.01
N VAL A 513 -2.68 9.87 -9.75
CA VAL A 513 -1.81 10.45 -8.72
C VAL A 513 -0.58 9.56 -8.50
N ARG A 514 0.61 10.18 -8.34
CA ARG A 514 1.91 9.50 -8.11
C ARG A 514 1.89 8.47 -6.98
N ASP A 515 0.99 8.66 -6.04
CA ASP A 515 0.90 7.90 -4.82
C ASP A 515 -0.13 6.76 -4.88
N LEU A 516 -0.88 6.63 -5.99
CA LEU A 516 -1.93 5.62 -6.13
C LEU A 516 -1.40 4.19 -5.97
N ALA A 517 -0.24 3.89 -6.57
CA ALA A 517 0.40 2.58 -6.50
C ALA A 517 1.35 2.40 -5.31
N LYS A 518 1.63 3.47 -4.54
CA LYS A 518 2.64 3.45 -3.47
C LYS A 518 2.09 2.84 -2.19
N SER A 519 2.97 2.23 -1.40
CA SER A 519 2.60 1.71 -0.09
C SER A 519 2.25 2.85 0.89
N TYR A 520 1.61 2.51 2.00
CA TYR A 520 1.37 3.49 3.07
C TYR A 520 2.67 4.13 3.59
N LYS A 521 3.73 3.32 3.77
CA LYS A 521 5.04 3.80 4.24
C LYS A 521 5.68 4.78 3.27
N ASP A 522 5.63 4.47 1.97
CA ASP A 522 6.18 5.36 0.94
C ASP A 522 5.42 6.69 0.89
N ARG A 523 4.09 6.66 0.98
CA ARG A 523 3.25 7.87 1.03
C ARG A 523 3.54 8.71 2.25
N LYS A 524 3.69 8.11 3.44
CA LYS A 524 4.08 8.83 4.65
C LYS A 524 5.48 9.43 4.55
N THR A 525 6.39 8.75 3.88
CA THR A 525 7.74 9.27 3.61
C THR A 525 7.68 10.48 2.68
N ILE A 526 6.80 10.47 1.68
CA ILE A 526 6.60 11.60 0.76
C ILE A 526 5.90 12.76 1.47
N GLU A 527 4.88 12.48 2.28
CA GLU A 527 4.19 13.49 3.08
C GLU A 527 5.17 14.19 4.04
N ALA A 528 6.00 13.42 4.74
CA ALA A 528 7.04 13.96 5.62
C ALA A 528 8.04 14.84 4.84
N LYS A 529 8.50 14.38 3.68
CA LYS A 529 9.39 15.18 2.81
C LYS A 529 8.72 16.46 2.30
N ASN A 530 7.44 16.43 1.99
CA ASN A 530 6.70 17.63 1.56
C ASN A 530 6.55 18.63 2.71
N LYS A 531 6.25 18.16 3.92
CA LYS A 531 6.22 18.99 5.14
C LYS A 531 7.58 19.60 5.47
N GLU A 532 8.65 18.81 5.35
CA GLU A 532 10.04 19.28 5.50
C GLU A 532 10.35 20.38 4.47
N ASN A 533 10.00 20.17 3.20
CA ASN A 533 10.19 21.18 2.15
C ASN A 533 9.37 22.46 2.40
N GLN A 534 8.14 22.33 2.91
CA GLN A 534 7.30 23.48 3.27
C GLN A 534 7.90 24.27 4.43
N ALA A 535 8.36 23.59 5.49
CA ALA A 535 9.04 24.23 6.61
C ALA A 535 10.34 24.92 6.18
N ASN A 536 11.12 24.30 5.29
CA ASN A 536 12.33 24.93 4.74
C ASN A 536 12.01 26.15 3.88
N ASN A 537 10.92 26.12 3.08
CA ASN A 537 10.46 27.29 2.34
C ASN A 537 10.02 28.41 3.29
N GLN A 538 9.34 28.08 4.39
CA GLN A 538 8.89 29.06 5.38
C GLN A 538 10.08 29.78 6.03
N LYS A 539 11.14 29.04 6.39
CA LYS A 539 12.40 29.64 6.88
C LYS A 539 13.06 30.55 5.85
N ILE A 540 13.01 30.19 4.57
CA ILE A 540 13.53 31.06 3.50
C ILE A 540 12.68 32.33 3.39
N ILE A 541 11.35 32.23 3.51
CA ILE A 541 10.46 33.40 3.52
C ILE A 541 10.80 34.33 4.69
N GLU A 542 11.05 33.79 5.87
CA GLU A 542 11.47 34.56 7.06
C GLU A 542 12.81 35.27 6.82
N LEU A 543 13.83 34.55 6.33
CA LEU A 543 15.12 35.14 5.97
C LEU A 543 14.99 36.23 4.90
N LEU A 544 14.15 36.02 3.88
CA LEU A 544 13.92 37.03 2.83
C LEU A 544 13.27 38.30 3.41
N LYS A 545 12.35 38.16 4.38
CA LYS A 545 11.75 39.31 5.08
C LYS A 545 12.78 40.07 5.92
N GLU A 546 13.68 39.37 6.61
CA GLU A 546 14.79 39.99 7.34
C GLU A 546 15.72 40.80 6.42
N HIS A 547 15.84 40.40 5.15
CA HIS A 547 16.62 41.11 4.13
C HIS A 547 15.82 42.17 3.37
N GLY A 548 14.67 42.61 3.89
CA GLY A 548 13.88 43.72 3.33
C GLY A 548 12.83 43.30 2.28
N CYS A 549 12.62 42.01 2.03
CA CYS A 549 11.60 41.54 1.09
C CYS A 549 10.25 41.37 1.79
N VAL A 550 9.36 42.37 1.67
CA VAL A 550 8.06 42.42 2.39
C VAL A 550 7.12 41.26 2.01
N ALA A 551 7.08 40.88 0.73
CA ALA A 551 6.23 39.81 0.20
C ALA A 551 7.02 38.85 -0.73
N PRO A 552 7.79 37.90 -0.18
CA PRO A 552 8.62 37.01 -0.97
C PRO A 552 7.84 36.17 -1.99
N THR A 553 8.20 36.29 -3.26
CA THR A 553 7.59 35.54 -4.36
C THR A 553 8.20 34.14 -4.49
N GLY A 554 7.50 33.24 -5.18
CA GLY A 554 8.01 31.90 -5.47
C GLY A 554 9.33 31.90 -6.25
N ILE A 555 9.54 32.90 -7.11
CA ILE A 555 10.78 33.04 -7.88
C ILE A 555 11.94 33.54 -7.01
N GLN A 556 11.69 34.47 -6.07
CA GLN A 556 12.71 34.92 -5.10
C GLN A 556 13.16 33.79 -4.17
N ILE A 557 12.23 32.91 -3.75
CA ILE A 557 12.59 31.68 -3.00
C ILE A 557 13.50 30.77 -3.83
N VAL A 558 13.25 30.64 -5.13
CA VAL A 558 14.11 29.85 -6.04
C VAL A 558 15.47 30.53 -6.23
N LYS A 559 15.52 31.84 -6.49
CA LYS A 559 16.75 32.63 -6.59
C LYS A 559 17.61 32.44 -5.35
N PHE A 560 17.04 32.59 -4.15
CA PHE A 560 17.76 32.43 -2.88
C PHE A 560 18.30 31.02 -2.65
N LYS A 561 17.55 29.99 -3.04
CA LYS A 561 18.04 28.60 -2.99
C LYS A 561 19.26 28.40 -3.89
N LEU A 562 19.17 28.89 -5.13
CA LEU A 562 20.24 28.78 -6.11
C LEU A 562 21.46 29.64 -5.71
N TYR A 563 21.24 30.82 -5.13
CA TYR A 563 22.29 31.66 -4.57
C TYR A 563 23.12 30.91 -3.52
N LYS A 564 22.45 30.30 -2.53
CA LYS A 564 23.13 29.48 -1.51
C LYS A 564 23.80 28.23 -2.11
N GLU A 565 23.14 27.59 -3.08
CA GLU A 565 23.65 26.40 -3.76
C GLU A 565 24.91 26.69 -4.59
N GLN A 566 25.03 27.90 -5.15
CA GLN A 566 26.10 28.33 -6.03
C GLN A 566 27.17 29.17 -5.34
N ASP A 567 27.19 29.19 -4.01
CA ASP A 567 28.14 29.98 -3.21
C ASP A 567 28.13 31.47 -3.60
N GLY A 568 26.95 32.01 -3.90
CA GLY A 568 26.76 33.40 -4.29
C GLY A 568 27.43 33.80 -5.60
N LYS A 569 27.72 32.85 -6.51
CA LYS A 569 28.36 33.14 -7.80
C LYS A 569 27.46 32.78 -8.98
N CYS A 570 27.58 33.56 -10.05
CA CYS A 570 27.00 33.26 -11.36
C CYS A 570 27.64 31.97 -11.88
N LEU A 571 26.81 30.98 -12.22
CA LEU A 571 27.35 29.69 -12.66
C LEU A 571 27.97 29.74 -14.07
N TYR A 572 27.63 30.73 -14.89
CA TYR A 572 28.12 30.87 -16.26
C TYR A 572 29.36 31.75 -16.40
N SER A 573 29.48 32.78 -15.57
CA SER A 573 30.61 33.71 -15.63
C SER A 573 31.57 33.63 -14.44
N GLY A 574 31.20 32.91 -13.36
CA GLY A 574 31.96 32.86 -12.12
C GLY A 574 31.91 34.14 -11.27
N LYS A 575 31.32 35.23 -11.79
CA LYS A 575 31.23 36.53 -11.10
C LYS A 575 30.35 36.46 -9.84
N PRO A 576 30.66 37.21 -8.77
CA PRO A 576 29.83 37.25 -7.57
C PRO A 576 28.44 37.83 -7.88
N ILE A 577 27.45 37.35 -7.15
CA ILE A 577 26.06 37.82 -7.16
C ILE A 577 25.89 38.65 -5.90
N ASP A 578 25.47 39.91 -6.04
CA ASP A 578 25.11 40.71 -4.87
C ASP A 578 23.70 40.33 -4.39
N LEU A 579 23.58 39.93 -3.12
CA LEU A 579 22.33 39.45 -2.56
C LEU A 579 21.24 40.54 -2.53
N LYS A 580 21.60 41.79 -2.21
CA LYS A 580 20.63 42.90 -2.14
C LYS A 580 20.09 43.21 -3.54
N THR A 581 20.97 43.35 -4.51
CA THR A 581 20.62 43.60 -5.91
C THR A 581 19.81 42.44 -6.50
N MET A 582 20.16 41.18 -6.20
CA MET A 582 19.39 40.01 -6.64
C MET A 582 17.94 39.98 -6.11
N LEU A 583 17.71 40.55 -4.92
CA LEU A 583 16.38 40.63 -4.31
C LEU A 583 15.58 41.85 -4.75
N ALA A 584 16.25 42.96 -5.06
CA ALA A 584 15.64 44.24 -5.42
C ALA A 584 15.41 44.41 -6.94
N ASP A 585 16.30 43.87 -7.77
CA ASP A 585 16.25 43.99 -9.23
C ASP A 585 16.07 42.62 -9.90
N ASP A 586 14.89 42.42 -10.49
CA ASP A 586 14.58 41.19 -11.22
C ASP A 586 15.33 41.05 -12.55
N ASN A 587 15.93 42.12 -13.05
CA ASN A 587 16.67 42.17 -14.31
C ASN A 587 18.19 42.07 -14.16
N ALA A 588 18.75 42.17 -12.96
CA ALA A 588 20.19 41.97 -12.75
C ALA A 588 20.59 40.48 -12.83
N TYR A 589 19.77 39.61 -12.25
CA TYR A 589 20.04 38.16 -12.18
C TYR A 589 18.79 37.34 -12.50
N GLN A 590 18.96 36.35 -13.37
CA GLN A 590 17.87 35.51 -13.87
C GLN A 590 18.09 34.03 -13.51
N VAL A 591 16.97 33.32 -13.35
CA VAL A 591 16.97 31.86 -13.21
C VAL A 591 16.88 31.25 -14.60
N ASP A 592 18.00 30.71 -15.10
CA ASP A 592 18.06 30.04 -16.39
C ASP A 592 17.70 28.56 -16.28
N HIS A 593 17.13 28.00 -17.35
CA HIS A 593 16.97 26.57 -17.55
C HIS A 593 18.21 26.00 -18.24
N ILE A 594 18.98 25.18 -17.51
CA ILE A 594 20.23 24.57 -17.98
C ILE A 594 20.03 23.96 -19.37
N VAL A 595 19.15 22.97 -19.47
CA VAL A 595 18.59 22.56 -20.75
C VAL A 595 17.31 23.37 -20.97
N PRO A 596 17.22 24.16 -22.06
CA PRO A 596 16.09 25.05 -22.33
C PRO A 596 14.75 24.37 -22.10
N PHE A 597 13.80 25.09 -21.51
CA PHE A 597 12.47 24.55 -21.21
C PHE A 597 11.75 24.11 -22.50
N SER A 598 11.94 24.83 -23.60
CA SER A 598 11.39 24.52 -24.94
C SER A 598 11.85 23.17 -25.50
N ARG A 599 13.01 22.67 -25.06
CA ARG A 599 13.61 21.39 -25.48
C ARG A 599 13.41 20.28 -24.44
N SER A 600 13.30 20.62 -23.15
CA SER A 600 13.27 19.64 -22.05
C SER A 600 11.96 19.49 -21.30
N ASN A 601 11.11 20.52 -21.29
CA ASN A 601 9.92 20.62 -20.41
C ASN A 601 10.24 20.30 -18.94
N ASN A 602 11.46 20.60 -18.49
CA ASN A 602 11.95 20.30 -17.15
C ASN A 602 12.12 21.57 -16.34
N ASP A 603 11.09 21.93 -15.57
CA ASP A 603 11.11 23.08 -14.66
C ASP A 603 11.69 22.76 -13.26
N GLY A 604 12.30 21.59 -13.09
CA GLY A 604 12.87 21.15 -11.82
C GLY A 604 14.11 21.94 -11.40
N LEU A 605 14.38 22.05 -10.09
CA LEU A 605 15.55 22.75 -9.56
C LEU A 605 16.89 22.18 -10.07
N THR A 606 16.93 20.88 -10.40
CA THR A 606 18.08 20.23 -11.05
C THR A 606 18.34 20.72 -12.48
N ASN A 607 17.42 21.47 -13.08
CA ASN A 607 17.54 22.08 -14.39
C ASN A 607 17.55 23.61 -14.32
N LYS A 608 17.73 24.20 -13.13
CA LYS A 608 17.70 25.66 -12.93
C LYS A 608 19.01 26.17 -12.36
N VAL A 609 19.50 27.32 -12.81
CA VAL A 609 20.71 27.97 -12.27
C VAL A 609 20.50 29.47 -12.20
N LEU A 610 21.18 30.12 -11.26
CA LEU A 610 21.15 31.57 -11.12
C LEU A 610 22.34 32.18 -11.83
N VAL A 611 22.06 33.08 -12.77
CA VAL A 611 23.09 33.66 -13.66
C VAL A 611 22.84 35.15 -13.86
N LEU A 612 23.85 35.86 -14.36
CA LEU A 612 23.69 37.22 -14.85
C LEU A 612 22.72 37.23 -16.03
N THR A 613 21.88 38.26 -16.12
CA THR A 613 20.94 38.40 -17.24
C THR A 613 21.64 38.39 -18.59
N ALA A 614 22.78 39.07 -18.73
CA ALA A 614 23.56 39.05 -19.96
C ALA A 614 23.99 37.62 -20.38
N GLU A 615 24.42 36.79 -19.42
CA GLU A 615 24.80 35.40 -19.71
C GLU A 615 23.60 34.54 -20.11
N ASN A 616 22.44 34.77 -19.50
CA ASN A 616 21.21 34.08 -19.86
C ASN A 616 20.76 34.42 -21.29
N GLN A 617 20.79 35.71 -21.64
CA GLN A 617 20.44 36.19 -22.99
C GLN A 617 21.39 35.62 -24.05
N ASN A 618 22.70 35.59 -23.76
CA ASN A 618 23.70 35.04 -24.68
C ASN A 618 23.57 33.53 -24.88
N LYS A 619 23.20 32.77 -23.84
CA LYS A 619 22.96 31.33 -23.94
C LYS A 619 21.72 31.03 -24.79
N ALA A 620 20.65 31.81 -24.64
CA ALA A 620 19.39 31.62 -25.36
C ALA A 620 18.86 30.16 -25.25
N ASP A 621 18.57 29.51 -26.38
CA ASP A 621 18.03 28.14 -26.47
C ASP A 621 19.11 27.04 -26.61
N HIS A 622 20.35 27.39 -26.28
CA HIS A 622 21.46 26.47 -26.22
C HIS A 622 21.54 25.81 -24.83
N THR A 623 22.04 24.58 -24.81
CA THR A 623 22.59 23.93 -23.62
C THR A 623 23.93 24.58 -23.24
N PRO A 624 24.46 24.37 -22.02
CA PRO A 624 25.74 24.96 -21.66
C PRO A 624 26.88 24.50 -22.59
N TYR A 625 26.83 23.26 -23.09
CA TYR A 625 27.83 22.80 -24.06
C TYR A 625 27.69 23.48 -25.42
N GLU A 626 26.48 23.70 -25.92
CA GLU A 626 26.30 24.45 -27.17
C GLU A 626 26.73 25.93 -26.99
N TYR A 627 26.61 26.51 -25.79
CA TYR A 627 27.07 27.88 -25.51
C TYR A 627 28.58 28.01 -25.27
N PHE A 628 29.20 27.07 -24.56
CA PHE A 628 30.62 27.13 -24.16
C PHE A 628 31.54 26.19 -24.96
N GLY A 629 31.00 25.11 -25.51
CA GLY A 629 31.75 23.96 -26.03
C GLY A 629 32.49 24.17 -27.34
N HIS A 630 32.23 25.29 -28.03
CA HIS A 630 33.00 25.73 -29.19
C HIS A 630 34.40 26.25 -28.83
N ASP A 631 34.63 26.62 -27.56
CA ASP A 631 35.93 27.01 -27.02
C ASP A 631 36.35 25.99 -25.94
N GLU A 632 37.38 25.21 -26.25
CA GLU A 632 37.82 24.12 -25.39
C GLU A 632 38.34 24.61 -24.03
N GLN A 633 39.00 25.78 -23.97
CA GLN A 633 39.53 26.34 -22.73
C GLN A 633 38.40 26.88 -21.84
N ARG A 634 37.40 27.52 -22.46
CA ARG A 634 36.20 28.02 -21.78
C ARG A 634 35.35 26.86 -21.26
N TRP A 635 35.16 25.81 -22.05
CA TRP A 635 34.44 24.61 -21.63
C TRP A 635 35.12 23.87 -20.49
N ARG A 636 36.46 23.70 -20.54
CA ARG A 636 37.24 23.09 -19.44
C ARG A 636 37.11 23.89 -18.15
N SER A 637 37.21 25.22 -18.22
CA SER A 637 37.03 26.12 -17.07
C SER A 637 35.64 25.99 -16.46
N TYR A 638 34.59 25.97 -17.31
CA TYR A 638 33.22 25.76 -16.88
C TYR A 638 33.00 24.39 -16.22
N CYS A 639 33.54 23.32 -16.81
CA CYS A 639 33.48 21.98 -16.24
C CYS A 639 34.11 21.92 -14.84
N ALA A 640 35.29 22.53 -14.67
CA ALA A 640 35.97 22.59 -13.38
C ALA A 640 35.13 23.33 -12.32
N GLN A 641 34.52 24.46 -12.69
CA GLN A 641 33.61 25.21 -11.81
C GLN A 641 32.41 24.35 -11.39
N VAL A 642 31.73 23.69 -12.34
CA VAL A 642 30.58 22.81 -12.05
C VAL A 642 30.98 21.64 -11.15
N GLU A 643 32.14 21.03 -11.41
CA GLU A 643 32.66 19.93 -10.60
C GLU A 643 32.93 20.34 -9.15
N ALA A 644 33.52 21.53 -8.96
CA ALA A 644 33.80 22.13 -7.67
C ALA A 644 32.53 22.52 -6.90
N THR A 645 31.60 23.24 -7.54
CA THR A 645 30.34 23.68 -6.91
C THR A 645 29.48 22.50 -6.46
N TYR A 646 29.39 21.44 -7.26
CA TYR A 646 28.51 20.30 -7.00
C TYR A 646 29.27 19.06 -6.49
N LYS A 647 30.36 19.25 -5.75
CA LYS A 647 31.17 18.15 -5.21
C LYS A 647 30.34 17.23 -4.30
N THR A 648 30.42 15.92 -4.50
CA THR A 648 29.74 14.95 -3.63
C THR A 648 30.38 14.90 -2.26
N LEU A 649 29.56 14.81 -1.22
CA LEU A 649 29.98 14.73 0.18
C LEU A 649 30.34 13.30 0.57
N ASP A 650 31.28 13.13 1.51
CA ASP A 650 31.65 11.82 2.02
C ASP A 650 30.53 11.22 2.89
N ILE A 651 30.14 9.99 2.56
CA ILE A 651 29.08 9.23 3.25
C ILE A 651 29.68 8.34 4.34
N LYS A 652 30.98 8.02 4.27
CA LYS A 652 31.67 7.14 5.24
C LYS A 652 32.07 7.90 6.50
N ALA A 653 32.51 9.15 6.37
CA ALA A 653 32.83 10.02 7.51
C ALA A 653 31.60 10.51 8.30
N ALA A 654 30.40 10.47 7.70
CA ALA A 654 29.17 10.96 8.33
C ALA A 654 28.44 9.90 9.17
N GLN A 655 27.98 10.27 10.37
CA GLN A 655 27.19 9.40 11.25
C GLN A 655 25.71 9.78 11.27
N GLY A 656 24.83 8.83 11.60
CA GLY A 656 23.41 9.09 11.88
C GLY A 656 22.66 9.84 10.77
N LYS A 657 22.07 11.00 11.11
CA LYS A 657 21.22 11.81 10.22
C LYS A 657 22.01 12.45 9.07
N ASP A 658 23.27 12.79 9.29
CA ASP A 658 24.12 13.47 8.30
C ASP A 658 24.46 12.55 7.14
N LYS A 659 24.60 11.25 7.41
CA LYS A 659 24.80 10.23 6.37
C LYS A 659 23.64 10.18 5.37
N ALA A 660 22.40 10.31 5.85
CA ALA A 660 21.22 10.32 5.00
C ALA A 660 21.08 11.63 4.20
N ALA A 661 21.44 12.76 4.82
CA ALA A 661 21.49 14.06 4.18
C ALA A 661 22.53 14.08 3.05
N ASN A 662 23.75 13.60 3.31
CA ASN A 662 24.83 13.51 2.31
C ASN A 662 24.43 12.61 1.14
N TYR A 663 23.80 11.46 1.41
CA TYR A 663 23.30 10.58 0.35
C TYR A 663 22.26 11.28 -0.56
N LYS A 664 21.31 12.02 0.04
CA LYS A 664 20.28 12.77 -0.68
C LYS A 664 20.90 13.89 -1.52
N TYR A 665 21.84 14.63 -0.95
CA TYR A 665 22.57 15.69 -1.65
C TYR A 665 23.39 15.13 -2.82
N ASN A 666 24.13 14.04 -2.63
CA ASN A 666 24.92 13.43 -3.70
C ASN A 666 24.06 13.03 -4.89
N GLY A 667 22.87 12.45 -4.66
CA GLY A 667 21.93 12.14 -5.73
C GLY A 667 21.43 13.38 -6.49
N TYR A 668 21.20 14.49 -5.78
CA TYR A 668 20.84 15.78 -6.38
C TYR A 668 21.99 16.37 -7.20
N ALA A 669 23.19 16.48 -6.59
CA ALA A 669 24.37 17.05 -7.20
C ALA A 669 24.78 16.31 -8.48
N MET A 670 24.77 14.97 -8.45
CA MET A 670 25.05 14.14 -9.64
C MET A 670 24.07 14.44 -10.79
N ARG A 671 22.78 14.61 -10.48
CA ARG A 671 21.76 14.92 -11.50
C ARG A 671 21.90 16.34 -12.04
N LYS A 672 22.25 17.30 -11.19
CA LYS A 672 22.54 18.68 -11.56
C LYS A 672 23.76 18.76 -12.49
N LYS A 673 24.87 18.11 -12.12
CA LYS A 673 26.07 17.98 -12.96
C LYS A 673 25.76 17.37 -14.32
N GLN A 674 24.99 16.27 -14.33
CA GLN A 674 24.61 15.61 -15.59
C GLN A 674 23.91 16.56 -16.56
N ASN A 675 23.04 17.45 -16.06
CA ASN A 675 22.35 18.42 -16.93
C ASN A 675 23.28 19.56 -17.35
N LEU A 676 24.17 20.02 -16.47
CA LEU A 676 25.12 21.11 -16.73
C LEU A 676 26.19 20.72 -17.76
N LEU A 677 26.64 19.47 -17.71
CA LEU A 677 27.73 18.95 -18.53
C LEU A 677 27.23 18.13 -19.73
N ILE A 678 25.97 18.32 -20.14
CA ILE A 678 25.39 17.57 -21.24
C ILE A 678 25.95 18.06 -22.58
N GLN A 679 26.66 17.17 -23.31
CA GLN A 679 27.35 17.56 -24.54
C GLN A 679 26.55 17.32 -25.84
N GLU A 680 25.67 16.33 -25.89
CA GLU A 680 24.66 16.37 -26.94
C GLU A 680 23.30 15.93 -26.42
N TYR A 681 22.33 16.82 -26.61
CA TYR A 681 20.96 16.66 -26.19
C TYR A 681 20.13 16.19 -27.39
N LYS A 682 19.55 15.00 -27.31
CA LYS A 682 18.57 14.58 -28.33
C LYS A 682 17.30 15.37 -28.12
N ASP A 683 16.94 16.16 -29.13
CA ASP A 683 15.66 16.87 -29.18
C ASP A 683 14.54 15.87 -29.44
N ASP A 684 14.25 15.04 -28.43
CA ASP A 684 13.08 14.18 -28.43
C ASP A 684 11.89 15.11 -28.23
N SER A 685 11.39 15.63 -29.35
CA SER A 685 10.31 16.61 -29.41
C SER A 685 9.27 16.37 -28.31
N TRP A 686 8.99 17.43 -27.56
CA TRP A 686 8.03 17.52 -26.45
C TRP A 686 6.72 16.75 -26.68
N ASN A 687 6.27 16.69 -27.93
CA ASN A 687 5.08 16.04 -28.46
C ASN A 687 4.90 14.58 -28.00
N VAL A 688 5.93 13.73 -28.05
CA VAL A 688 5.76 12.28 -27.82
C VAL A 688 5.75 11.91 -26.33
N ARG A 689 6.58 12.59 -25.52
CA ARG A 689 6.74 12.30 -24.09
C ARG A 689 5.67 12.95 -23.20
N ALA A 690 5.05 14.04 -23.65
CA ALA A 690 4.12 14.80 -22.81
C ALA A 690 2.73 14.13 -22.65
N LEU A 691 2.27 13.40 -23.67
CA LEU A 691 0.95 12.73 -23.69
C LEU A 691 0.92 11.33 -23.07
N ASN A 692 2.08 10.77 -22.70
CA ASN A 692 2.19 9.38 -22.25
C ASN A 692 3.00 9.24 -20.95
N ASP A 693 2.31 9.11 -19.82
CA ASP A 693 2.90 8.78 -18.53
C ASP A 693 3.33 7.30 -18.45
N THR A 694 4.62 7.07 -18.21
CA THR A 694 5.23 5.73 -18.23
C THR A 694 5.06 4.94 -16.93
N ARG A 695 4.43 5.51 -15.89
CA ARG A 695 4.21 4.82 -14.62
C ARG A 695 3.36 3.56 -14.82
N TYR A 696 3.74 2.47 -14.14
CA TYR A 696 3.07 1.17 -14.27
C TYR A 696 1.55 1.26 -14.09
N ILE A 697 1.09 1.97 -13.06
CA ILE A 697 -0.34 2.04 -12.78
C ILE A 697 -1.12 2.84 -13.81
N THR A 698 -0.52 3.91 -14.35
CA THR A 698 -1.14 4.69 -15.43
C THR A 698 -1.28 3.84 -16.68
N ARG A 699 -0.22 3.13 -17.07
CA ARG A 699 -0.24 2.18 -18.20
C ARG A 699 -1.29 1.08 -18.00
N PHE A 700 -1.40 0.54 -16.78
CA PHE A 700 -2.44 -0.44 -16.47
C PHE A 700 -3.84 0.13 -16.68
N VAL A 701 -4.12 1.34 -16.17
CA VAL A 701 -5.44 2.00 -16.33
C VAL A 701 -5.73 2.30 -17.80
N GLN A 702 -4.76 2.79 -18.57
CA GLN A 702 -4.92 3.04 -20.00
C GLN A 702 -5.30 1.75 -20.74
N ASN A 703 -4.56 0.66 -20.50
CA ASN A 703 -4.83 -0.64 -21.13
C ASN A 703 -6.17 -1.22 -20.69
N TYR A 704 -6.50 -1.10 -19.39
CA TYR A 704 -7.78 -1.55 -18.84
C TYR A 704 -8.95 -0.83 -19.51
N LEU A 705 -8.90 0.50 -19.62
CA LEU A 705 -9.96 1.29 -20.28
C LEU A 705 -10.03 0.99 -21.78
N ARG A 706 -8.89 0.84 -22.46
CA ARG A 706 -8.85 0.45 -23.87
C ARG A 706 -9.51 -0.90 -24.15
N GLN A 707 -9.46 -1.83 -23.19
CA GLN A 707 -10.05 -3.17 -23.33
C GLN A 707 -11.50 -3.24 -22.85
N THR A 708 -11.94 -2.35 -21.96
CA THR A 708 -13.25 -2.44 -21.29
C THR A 708 -14.26 -1.38 -21.73
N VAL A 709 -13.83 -0.40 -22.52
CA VAL A 709 -14.68 0.69 -23.00
C VAL A 709 -14.78 0.62 -24.52
N GLU A 710 -16.00 0.72 -25.03
CA GLU A 710 -16.26 0.95 -26.45
C GLU A 710 -16.15 2.44 -26.77
N PHE A 711 -15.54 2.77 -27.90
CA PHE A 711 -15.35 4.13 -28.37
C PHE A 711 -16.27 4.43 -29.54
N ALA A 712 -16.55 5.72 -29.77
CA ALA A 712 -17.24 6.18 -30.97
C ALA A 712 -16.35 5.97 -32.22
N ASP A 713 -16.99 5.86 -33.39
CA ASP A 713 -16.31 5.64 -34.66
C ASP A 713 -15.37 6.80 -35.02
N GLY A 714 -14.23 6.47 -35.63
CA GLY A 714 -13.27 7.43 -36.19
C GLY A 714 -11.96 6.76 -36.62
N ASP A 715 -11.09 7.53 -37.28
CA ASP A 715 -9.89 7.02 -37.96
C ASP A 715 -8.65 6.86 -37.06
N GLU A 716 -8.63 7.51 -35.90
CA GLU A 716 -7.48 7.51 -35.01
C GLU A 716 -7.29 6.18 -34.25
N LYS A 717 -6.11 5.56 -34.44
CA LYS A 717 -5.74 4.28 -33.81
C LYS A 717 -5.62 4.37 -32.28
N GLN A 718 -5.29 5.53 -31.71
CA GLN A 718 -5.15 5.72 -30.27
C GLN A 718 -6.31 6.52 -29.67
N ARG A 719 -7.14 5.84 -28.87
CA ARG A 719 -8.32 6.43 -28.21
C ARG A 719 -8.12 6.80 -26.74
N VAL A 720 -7.06 6.29 -26.11
CA VAL A 720 -6.78 6.48 -24.67
C VAL A 720 -5.39 7.08 -24.47
N PHE A 721 -5.33 8.23 -23.78
CA PHE A 721 -4.11 8.99 -23.50
C PHE A 721 -3.90 9.16 -22.00
N ALA A 722 -2.65 9.38 -21.59
CA ALA A 722 -2.35 9.68 -20.20
C ALA A 722 -1.34 10.82 -20.11
N PRO A 723 -1.82 12.07 -20.11
CA PRO A 723 -0.97 13.23 -19.97
C PRO A 723 -0.07 13.14 -18.74
N ASN A 724 1.17 13.55 -18.87
CA ASN A 724 2.09 13.61 -17.76
C ASN A 724 1.61 14.68 -16.76
N GLY A 725 1.51 14.35 -15.48
CA GLY A 725 1.06 15.30 -14.45
C GLY A 725 1.93 16.57 -14.32
N THR A 726 3.19 16.53 -14.76
CA THR A 726 4.01 17.75 -14.88
C THR A 726 3.46 18.69 -15.96
N LEU A 727 3.05 18.15 -17.12
CA LEU A 727 2.42 18.92 -18.19
C LEU A 727 1.06 19.47 -17.72
N THR A 728 0.20 18.63 -17.14
CA THR A 728 -1.09 19.07 -16.59
C THR A 728 -0.89 20.21 -15.60
N SER A 729 0.10 20.10 -14.71
CA SER A 729 0.39 21.17 -13.74
C SER A 729 0.96 22.44 -14.38
N TYR A 730 1.72 22.33 -15.47
CA TYR A 730 2.26 23.48 -16.19
C TYR A 730 1.14 24.27 -16.88
N LEU A 731 0.35 23.59 -17.71
CA LEU A 731 -0.76 24.19 -18.45
C LEU A 731 -1.78 24.81 -17.50
N ARG A 732 -2.17 24.09 -16.44
CA ARG A 732 -3.08 24.58 -15.41
C ARG A 732 -2.59 25.89 -14.77
N LYS A 733 -1.29 26.02 -14.45
CA LYS A 733 -0.74 27.27 -13.89
C LYS A 733 -0.79 28.40 -14.92
N ARG A 734 -0.42 28.13 -16.17
CA ARG A 734 -0.40 29.11 -17.26
C ARG A 734 -1.80 29.62 -17.64
N TRP A 735 -2.83 28.78 -17.53
CA TRP A 735 -4.24 29.17 -17.70
C TRP A 735 -4.85 29.86 -16.46
N GLY A 736 -4.04 30.22 -15.46
CA GLY A 736 -4.51 30.91 -14.26
C GLY A 736 -5.43 30.06 -13.37
N LEU A 737 -5.22 28.74 -13.32
CA LEU A 737 -6.03 27.80 -12.56
C LEU A 737 -5.32 27.40 -11.25
N SER A 738 -5.48 28.22 -10.21
CA SER A 738 -4.95 27.94 -8.87
C SER A 738 -5.59 26.68 -8.24
N LYS A 739 -4.85 26.06 -7.31
CA LYS A 739 -5.31 24.93 -6.50
C LYS A 739 -5.26 25.33 -5.05
N ASP A 740 -6.42 25.44 -4.42
CA ASP A 740 -6.52 25.29 -2.98
C ASP A 740 -7.02 23.87 -2.68
N ARG A 741 -6.31 23.14 -1.81
CA ARG A 741 -6.65 21.76 -1.41
C ARG A 741 -7.28 21.70 -0.02
N GLU A 742 -7.23 22.79 0.72
CA GLU A 742 -7.72 22.89 2.08
C GLU A 742 -9.17 23.38 2.10
N GLU A 743 -9.57 24.14 1.08
CA GLU A 743 -10.91 24.67 0.91
C GLU A 743 -11.94 23.59 0.50
N ASP A 744 -11.76 22.96 -0.67
CA ASP A 744 -12.73 22.00 -1.22
C ASP A 744 -12.13 20.87 -2.08
N VAL A 745 -12.99 19.92 -2.49
CA VAL A 745 -12.62 18.81 -3.39
C VAL A 745 -12.92 19.07 -4.88
N LEU A 746 -13.42 20.24 -5.25
CA LEU A 746 -13.81 20.62 -6.62
C LEU A 746 -12.59 20.76 -7.54
N HIS A 747 -11.39 20.99 -6.97
CA HIS A 747 -10.14 21.01 -7.72
C HIS A 747 -9.86 19.73 -8.55
N HIS A 748 -10.46 18.59 -8.18
CA HIS A 748 -10.39 17.37 -9.00
C HIS A 748 -11.13 17.50 -10.34
N ALA A 749 -12.29 18.17 -10.37
CA ALA A 749 -13.01 18.44 -11.62
C ALA A 749 -12.26 19.46 -12.49
N LYS A 750 -11.64 20.46 -11.85
CA LYS A 750 -10.73 21.42 -12.50
C LYS A 750 -9.59 20.70 -13.21
N ASP A 751 -8.94 19.76 -12.53
CA ASP A 751 -7.88 18.93 -13.12
C ASP A 751 -8.41 18.07 -14.27
N ALA A 752 -9.58 17.45 -14.10
CA ALA A 752 -10.19 16.64 -15.15
C ALA A 752 -10.51 17.45 -16.41
N ALA A 753 -10.97 18.69 -16.27
CA ALA A 753 -11.21 19.59 -17.41
C ALA A 753 -9.91 19.93 -18.15
N VAL A 754 -8.84 20.25 -17.42
CA VAL A 754 -7.49 20.44 -18.00
C VAL A 754 -7.06 19.17 -18.74
N ILE A 755 -7.18 18.00 -18.12
CA ILE A 755 -6.78 16.71 -18.71
C ILE A 755 -7.57 16.42 -19.99
N ALA A 756 -8.88 16.66 -19.99
CA ALA A 756 -9.76 16.46 -21.15
C ALA A 756 -9.35 17.35 -22.34
N ALA A 757 -8.89 18.57 -22.06
CA ALA A 757 -8.57 19.60 -23.06
C ALA A 757 -7.16 19.47 -23.65
N ILE A 758 -6.27 18.69 -23.03
CA ILE A 758 -4.90 18.49 -23.55
C ILE A 758 -4.95 17.70 -24.85
N ASP A 759 -4.57 18.32 -25.97
CA ASP A 759 -4.37 17.67 -27.26
C ASP A 759 -3.03 18.10 -27.89
N GLN A 760 -2.75 17.56 -29.07
CA GLN A 760 -1.51 17.80 -29.79
C GLN A 760 -1.34 19.26 -30.23
N SER A 761 -2.45 19.98 -30.50
CA SER A 761 -2.44 21.38 -30.94
C SER A 761 -2.15 22.33 -29.77
N VAL A 762 -2.83 22.14 -28.64
CA VAL A 762 -2.61 22.88 -27.39
C VAL A 762 -1.19 22.70 -26.89
N ILE A 763 -0.69 21.47 -27.01
CA ILE A 763 0.72 21.15 -26.87
C ILE A 763 1.44 22.05 -27.88
N LEU A 764 1.52 21.73 -29.18
CA LEU A 764 2.33 22.48 -30.16
C LEU A 764 2.39 24.01 -29.94
N ARG A 765 1.24 24.68 -29.79
CA ARG A 765 1.14 26.13 -29.51
C ARG A 765 1.84 26.56 -28.22
N ALA A 766 1.70 25.82 -27.11
CA ALA A 766 2.40 26.15 -25.87
C ALA A 766 3.93 25.96 -25.96
N ASN A 767 4.44 25.10 -26.85
CA ASN A 767 5.87 25.06 -27.17
C ASN A 767 6.31 26.27 -27.96
N LEU A 768 5.56 26.59 -29.03
CA LEU A 768 5.84 27.77 -29.86
C LEU A 768 5.83 29.03 -28.99
N TYR A 769 4.91 29.13 -28.04
CA TYR A 769 4.86 30.24 -27.08
C TYR A 769 6.10 30.31 -26.20
N SER A 770 6.63 29.15 -25.78
CA SER A 770 7.88 29.08 -25.02
C SER A 770 9.11 29.47 -25.87
N LYS A 771 8.98 29.49 -27.20
CA LYS A 771 9.99 29.95 -28.18
C LYS A 771 9.69 31.34 -28.76
N LYS A 772 8.70 32.09 -28.23
CA LYS A 772 8.18 33.32 -28.87
C LYS A 772 9.28 34.36 -29.19
N GLY A 773 10.24 34.55 -28.29
CA GLY A 773 11.39 35.45 -28.51
C GLY A 773 12.33 34.96 -29.63
N GLU A 774 12.57 33.66 -29.74
CA GLU A 774 13.38 33.03 -30.79
C GLU A 774 12.68 33.15 -32.15
N ILE A 775 11.38 32.89 -32.21
CA ILE A 775 10.59 32.98 -33.45
C ILE A 775 10.48 34.44 -33.90
N ALA A 776 10.36 35.41 -32.99
CA ALA A 776 10.37 36.83 -33.34
C ALA A 776 11.71 37.26 -33.95
N ASN A 777 12.84 36.81 -33.38
CA ASN A 777 14.18 37.07 -33.92
C ASN A 777 14.41 36.35 -35.26
N TYR A 778 13.96 35.10 -35.39
CA TYR A 778 14.02 34.33 -36.63
C TYR A 778 13.17 34.97 -37.73
N LEU A 779 11.95 35.41 -37.43
CA LEU A 779 11.10 36.11 -38.39
C LEU A 779 11.61 37.50 -38.72
N TYR A 780 12.28 38.20 -37.80
CA TYR A 780 12.98 39.46 -38.10
C TYR A 780 14.17 39.22 -39.04
N ALA A 781 14.96 38.17 -38.79
CA ALA A 781 16.06 37.75 -39.66
C ALA A 781 15.56 37.24 -41.03
N VAL A 782 14.42 36.54 -41.07
CA VAL A 782 13.77 36.08 -42.30
C VAL A 782 13.11 37.23 -43.04
N LYS A 783 12.48 38.22 -42.38
CA LYS A 783 12.01 39.46 -43.02
C LYS A 783 13.17 40.24 -43.64
N ALA A 784 14.29 40.34 -42.94
CA ALA A 784 15.52 40.96 -43.45
C ALA A 784 16.17 40.17 -44.60
N MET A 785 15.85 38.88 -44.75
CA MET A 785 16.27 38.03 -45.88
C MET A 785 15.24 38.00 -47.03
N GLU A 786 13.93 38.03 -46.74
CA GLU A 786 12.83 38.08 -47.71
C GLU A 786 12.68 39.46 -48.35
N GLU A 787 13.12 40.54 -47.68
CA GLU A 787 13.35 41.85 -48.32
C GLU A 787 14.47 41.81 -49.39
N LYS A 788 15.13 40.66 -49.58
CA LYS A 788 16.16 40.43 -50.61
C LYS A 788 15.84 39.34 -51.64
N THR A 789 14.62 38.77 -51.69
CA THR A 789 14.27 37.78 -52.72
C THR A 789 12.80 37.80 -53.10
N ASP A 790 12.55 37.93 -54.41
CA ASP A 790 11.22 38.04 -55.03
C ASP A 790 10.42 36.73 -54.98
N ARG A 791 9.10 36.91 -54.89
CA ARG A 791 8.03 35.90 -54.78
C ARG A 791 7.73 35.32 -56.15
N LEU A 792 7.46 34.00 -56.24
CA LEU A 792 6.42 33.50 -57.15
C LEU A 792 6.04 32.04 -56.88
N THR A 793 4.73 31.81 -57.01
CA THR A 793 3.99 30.53 -57.12
C THR A 793 3.82 29.70 -55.85
N GLY A 794 2.79 30.08 -55.08
CA GLY A 794 2.22 29.25 -54.03
C GLY A 794 1.08 28.39 -54.57
N GLU A 795 1.32 27.09 -54.71
CA GLU A 795 0.30 26.04 -54.61
C GLU A 795 0.86 24.91 -53.73
N ILE A 796 0.05 24.43 -52.78
CA ILE A 796 0.41 23.35 -51.85
C ILE A 796 -0.41 22.11 -52.23
N THR A 797 0.24 21.05 -52.71
CA THR A 797 -0.40 19.81 -53.21
C THR A 797 0.03 18.53 -52.45
N ASP A 798 0.63 18.64 -51.27
CA ASP A 798 1.20 17.51 -50.49
C ASP A 798 0.97 17.68 -48.97
N ASP A 799 0.65 16.58 -48.26
CA ASP A 799 0.49 16.43 -46.81
C ASP A 799 1.65 17.05 -45.99
N PHE A 800 2.88 17.04 -46.51
CA PHE A 800 4.03 17.67 -45.88
C PHE A 800 3.93 19.21 -45.89
N GLY A 801 3.31 19.78 -46.93
CA GLY A 801 3.05 21.22 -47.05
C GLY A 801 1.92 21.70 -46.13
N PHE A 802 0.90 20.87 -45.91
CA PHE A 802 -0.19 21.16 -44.95
C PHE A 802 0.33 21.24 -43.50
N ASP A 803 1.18 20.29 -43.10
CA ASP A 803 1.77 20.24 -41.76
C ASP A 803 2.69 21.45 -41.49
N GLN A 804 3.35 21.96 -42.54
CA GLN A 804 4.17 23.16 -42.49
C GLN A 804 3.31 24.44 -42.43
N ALA A 805 2.22 24.52 -43.19
CA ALA A 805 1.27 25.63 -43.15
C ALA A 805 0.56 25.75 -41.80
N GLN A 806 0.15 24.62 -41.19
CA GLN A 806 -0.49 24.59 -39.88
C GLN A 806 0.47 25.01 -38.75
N ARG A 807 1.76 24.65 -38.86
CA ARG A 807 2.83 25.13 -37.96
C ARG A 807 3.08 26.63 -38.12
N ARG A 808 3.12 27.14 -39.36
CA ARG A 808 3.23 28.58 -39.65
C ARG A 808 2.05 29.37 -39.08
N LYS A 809 0.82 28.90 -39.29
CA LYS A 809 -0.40 29.48 -38.70
C LYS A 809 -0.34 29.51 -37.17
N SER A 810 -0.01 28.38 -36.54
CA SER A 810 0.14 28.27 -35.09
C SER A 810 1.23 29.17 -34.53
N ALA A 811 2.32 29.39 -35.27
CA ALA A 811 3.40 30.30 -34.88
C ALA A 811 2.95 31.77 -34.98
N LEU A 812 2.27 32.17 -36.06
CA LEU A 812 1.71 33.51 -36.25
C LEU A 812 0.67 33.86 -35.17
N GLU A 813 -0.21 32.93 -34.82
CA GLU A 813 -1.20 33.09 -33.73
C GLU A 813 -0.52 33.33 -32.37
N VAL A 814 0.55 32.57 -32.07
CA VAL A 814 1.32 32.72 -30.83
C VAL A 814 2.10 34.05 -30.79
N LEU A 815 2.60 34.51 -31.94
CA LEU A 815 3.35 35.76 -32.05
C LEU A 815 2.46 36.99 -31.91
N SER A 816 1.29 36.96 -32.56
CA SER A 816 0.30 38.05 -32.53
C SER A 816 -0.44 38.18 -31.19
N SER A 817 -0.50 37.11 -30.39
CA SER A 817 -1.16 37.14 -29.08
C SER A 817 -0.19 37.40 -27.92
N ASN A 818 -0.53 38.35 -27.04
CA ASN A 818 0.19 38.56 -25.76
C ASN A 818 -0.19 37.54 -24.67
N HIS A 819 -1.10 36.61 -24.96
CA HIS A 819 -1.63 35.65 -23.99
C HIS A 819 -1.13 34.22 -24.27
N PHE A 820 -0.98 33.43 -23.20
CA PHE A 820 -0.63 32.02 -23.32
C PHE A 820 -1.74 31.24 -24.03
N PRO A 821 -1.43 30.30 -24.96
CA PRO A 821 -2.43 29.62 -25.76
C PRO A 821 -3.39 28.78 -24.91
N GLU A 822 -4.68 28.96 -25.15
CA GLU A 822 -5.77 28.21 -24.55
C GLU A 822 -6.40 27.23 -25.56
N PRO A 823 -7.08 26.15 -25.11
CA PRO A 823 -7.81 25.23 -25.99
C PRO A 823 -8.84 25.93 -26.88
N TRP A 824 -9.56 26.89 -26.31
CA TRP A 824 -10.45 27.84 -26.99
C TRP A 824 -10.46 29.16 -26.19
N PRO A 825 -10.97 30.27 -26.75
CA PRO A 825 -11.05 31.55 -26.04
C PRO A 825 -11.76 31.43 -24.69
N ASP A 826 -11.22 32.07 -23.66
CA ASP A 826 -11.77 32.08 -22.30
C ASP A 826 -11.86 30.70 -21.60
N PHE A 827 -11.17 29.66 -22.07
CA PHE A 827 -11.15 28.34 -21.41
C PHE A 827 -10.78 28.42 -19.93
N GLY A 828 -9.70 29.14 -19.60
CA GLY A 828 -9.27 29.29 -18.20
C GLY A 828 -10.36 29.94 -17.33
N LYS A 829 -11.09 30.91 -17.90
CA LYS A 829 -12.19 31.61 -17.24
C LYS A 829 -13.42 30.72 -17.09
N GLU A 830 -13.77 29.94 -18.12
CA GLU A 830 -14.85 28.95 -18.08
C GLU A 830 -14.59 27.92 -16.97
N VAL A 831 -13.41 27.31 -16.92
CA VAL A 831 -13.05 26.33 -15.90
C VAL A 831 -13.16 26.94 -14.50
N ARG A 832 -12.64 28.16 -14.28
CA ARG A 832 -12.77 28.84 -12.99
C ARG A 832 -14.23 28.99 -12.59
N LYS A 833 -15.07 29.56 -13.45
CA LYS A 833 -16.50 29.78 -13.16
C LYS A 833 -17.24 28.46 -12.88
N ARG A 834 -16.99 27.42 -13.69
CA ARG A 834 -17.60 26.09 -13.59
C ARG A 834 -17.16 25.26 -12.37
N THR A 835 -16.05 25.63 -11.70
CA THR A 835 -15.45 24.85 -10.60
C THR A 835 -15.47 25.57 -9.25
N LEU A 836 -16.18 26.69 -9.15
CA LEU A 836 -16.46 27.38 -7.89
C LEU A 836 -17.80 26.91 -7.31
N LEU A 837 -17.91 26.98 -5.98
CA LEU A 837 -19.16 26.72 -5.29
C LEU A 837 -20.08 27.94 -5.42
N LYS A 838 -21.08 27.84 -6.30
CA LYS A 838 -22.09 28.88 -6.54
C LYS A 838 -23.47 28.25 -6.67
N ASP A 839 -24.51 29.04 -6.41
CA ASP A 839 -25.87 28.66 -6.77
C ASP A 839 -26.04 28.63 -8.30
N THR A 840 -27.18 28.10 -8.75
CA THR A 840 -27.43 27.88 -10.17
C THR A 840 -27.57 29.20 -10.93
N GLU A 841 -28.26 30.18 -10.37
CA GLU A 841 -28.53 31.46 -11.04
C GLU A 841 -27.24 32.26 -11.21
N THR A 842 -26.45 32.40 -10.14
CA THR A 842 -25.16 33.10 -10.19
C THR A 842 -24.22 32.46 -11.19
N LEU A 843 -24.12 31.13 -11.22
CA LEU A 843 -23.30 30.43 -12.20
C LEU A 843 -23.77 30.72 -13.63
N GLN A 844 -25.07 30.63 -13.90
CA GLN A 844 -25.61 30.86 -15.24
C GLN A 844 -25.42 32.30 -15.70
N ASN A 845 -25.53 33.28 -14.80
CA ASN A 845 -25.29 34.69 -15.10
C ASN A 845 -23.81 34.97 -15.38
N GLU A 846 -22.90 34.36 -14.63
CA GLU A 846 -21.48 34.50 -14.91
C GLU A 846 -21.03 33.85 -16.21
N LEU A 847 -21.76 32.87 -16.74
CA LEU A 847 -21.45 32.24 -18.02
C LEU A 847 -21.92 33.05 -19.23
N VAL A 848 -22.57 34.21 -19.03
CA VAL A 848 -22.93 35.13 -20.10
C VAL A 848 -21.68 35.69 -20.79
N GLY A 849 -21.74 35.81 -22.12
CA GLY A 849 -20.65 36.38 -22.93
C GLY A 849 -19.49 35.42 -23.24
N LEU A 850 -19.62 34.12 -22.92
CA LEU A 850 -18.68 33.10 -23.42
C LEU A 850 -19.06 32.72 -24.85
N GLU A 851 -18.09 32.82 -25.77
CA GLU A 851 -18.27 32.68 -27.22
C GLU A 851 -18.99 31.38 -27.64
N ASN A 852 -18.65 30.25 -26.99
CA ASN A 852 -19.15 28.92 -27.37
C ASN A 852 -20.43 28.49 -26.61
N TYR A 853 -21.11 29.42 -25.93
CA TYR A 853 -22.30 29.14 -25.12
C TYR A 853 -23.59 29.67 -25.74
N ASP A 854 -24.37 28.75 -26.33
CA ASP A 854 -25.77 29.04 -26.66
C ASP A 854 -26.63 29.21 -25.39
N GLU A 855 -27.65 30.07 -25.47
CA GLU A 855 -28.46 30.43 -24.29
C GLU A 855 -29.18 29.21 -23.69
N ALA A 856 -29.67 28.30 -24.54
CA ALA A 856 -30.33 27.07 -24.12
C ALA A 856 -29.38 26.15 -23.35
N PHE A 857 -28.10 26.06 -23.73
CA PHE A 857 -27.09 25.33 -22.98
C PHE A 857 -26.73 26.05 -21.68
N ARG A 858 -26.49 27.37 -21.71
CA ARG A 858 -26.19 28.16 -20.51
C ARG A 858 -27.24 27.95 -19.42
N ARG A 859 -28.53 28.06 -19.75
CA ARG A 859 -29.65 27.86 -18.81
C ARG A 859 -29.78 26.41 -18.30
N ARG A 860 -29.14 25.44 -18.95
CA ARG A 860 -29.07 24.03 -18.50
C ARG A 860 -27.83 23.73 -17.66
N VAL A 861 -26.84 24.62 -17.64
CA VAL A 861 -25.61 24.43 -16.86
C VAL A 861 -25.92 24.55 -15.38
N LYS A 862 -25.24 23.69 -14.62
CA LYS A 862 -25.56 23.35 -13.25
C LYS A 862 -24.26 23.32 -12.43
N PRO A 863 -24.25 23.84 -11.18
CA PRO A 863 -23.07 23.78 -10.33
C PRO A 863 -22.70 22.33 -10.01
N ILE A 864 -21.42 22.11 -9.68
CA ILE A 864 -20.91 20.79 -9.35
C ILE A 864 -21.50 20.32 -8.02
N PHE A 865 -22.22 19.21 -8.05
CA PHE A 865 -22.59 18.48 -6.86
C PHE A 865 -21.67 17.27 -6.67
N VAL A 866 -20.92 17.27 -5.57
CA VAL A 866 -19.92 16.22 -5.30
C VAL A 866 -20.63 14.95 -4.84
N SER A 867 -20.47 13.88 -5.61
CA SER A 867 -21.03 12.56 -5.33
C SER A 867 -20.15 11.79 -4.34
N ARG A 868 -20.73 11.26 -3.25
CA ARG A 868 -20.00 10.41 -2.29
C ARG A 868 -20.49 8.97 -2.31
N MET A 869 -19.58 8.00 -2.25
CA MET A 869 -19.94 6.59 -2.23
C MET A 869 -20.70 6.22 -0.94
N PRO A 870 -21.96 5.77 -1.02
CA PRO A 870 -22.75 5.39 0.15
C PRO A 870 -22.19 4.13 0.81
N ARG A 871 -22.36 4.00 2.14
CA ARG A 871 -21.87 2.87 2.92
C ARG A 871 -23.01 2.09 3.57
N ARG A 872 -23.76 1.36 2.74
CA ARG A 872 -24.94 0.59 3.18
C ARG A 872 -24.64 -0.84 3.62
N LYS A 873 -23.44 -1.07 4.17
CA LYS A 873 -23.02 -2.42 4.56
C LYS A 873 -23.65 -2.78 5.90
N ALA A 874 -24.44 -3.86 5.92
CA ALA A 874 -25.10 -4.38 7.12
C ALA A 874 -24.16 -5.10 8.11
N THR A 875 -22.90 -5.36 7.72
CA THR A 875 -21.92 -6.07 8.54
C THR A 875 -20.87 -5.13 9.10
N GLY A 876 -20.52 -5.30 10.37
CA GLY A 876 -19.44 -4.56 11.04
C GLY A 876 -18.92 -5.32 12.25
N GLN A 877 -18.32 -4.59 13.18
CA GLN A 877 -17.99 -5.13 14.49
C GLN A 877 -19.27 -5.20 15.33
N ALA A 878 -19.62 -6.36 15.90
CA ALA A 878 -20.84 -6.51 16.70
C ALA A 878 -20.76 -5.76 18.04
N HIS A 879 -19.62 -5.88 18.72
CA HIS A 879 -19.32 -5.25 20.01
C HIS A 879 -17.83 -4.89 20.10
N GLN A 880 -17.49 -3.95 20.99
CA GLN A 880 -16.10 -3.64 21.31
C GLN A 880 -15.37 -4.86 21.90
N GLU A 881 -14.05 -4.95 21.72
CA GLU A 881 -13.26 -6.10 22.18
C GLU A 881 -13.11 -6.17 23.71
N THR A 882 -13.18 -5.02 24.39
CA THR A 882 -13.07 -4.95 25.85
C THR A 882 -14.31 -5.51 26.53
N ILE A 883 -14.12 -6.61 27.26
CA ILE A 883 -15.13 -7.24 28.11
C ILE A 883 -15.13 -6.59 29.49
N ARG A 884 -16.31 -6.26 30.00
CA ARG A 884 -16.54 -5.64 31.32
C ARG A 884 -17.23 -6.60 32.27
N SER A 885 -17.12 -6.31 33.56
CA SER A 885 -17.88 -7.02 34.60
C SER A 885 -19.39 -6.96 34.31
N PRO A 886 -20.13 -8.07 34.53
CA PRO A 886 -21.58 -8.07 34.43
C PRO A 886 -22.25 -7.32 35.59
N LYS A 887 -21.54 -7.15 36.72
CA LYS A 887 -22.01 -6.43 37.91
C LYS A 887 -22.05 -4.92 37.64
N ILE A 888 -23.14 -4.30 38.08
CA ILE A 888 -23.43 -2.86 37.95
C ILE A 888 -23.24 -2.20 39.32
N LYS A 889 -22.65 -1.00 39.34
CA LYS A 889 -22.68 -0.03 40.45
C LYS A 889 -23.51 1.18 40.02
N ASP A 890 -23.75 2.12 40.92
CA ASP A 890 -24.44 3.40 40.71
C ASP A 890 -24.20 4.02 39.33
N ASN A 891 -25.23 4.64 38.76
CA ASN A 891 -25.20 5.27 37.44
C ASN A 891 -24.72 4.32 36.30
N ASN A 892 -25.06 3.03 36.40
CA ASN A 892 -24.75 1.99 35.43
C ASN A 892 -23.23 1.78 35.21
N GLN A 893 -22.42 2.07 36.23
CA GLN A 893 -20.97 1.88 36.19
C GLN A 893 -20.59 0.40 36.23
N ARG A 894 -19.58 0.03 35.43
CA ARG A 894 -19.04 -1.33 35.38
C ARG A 894 -17.53 -1.31 35.55
N THR A 895 -16.97 -2.37 36.09
CA THR A 895 -15.51 -2.47 36.28
C THR A 895 -14.79 -3.10 35.09
N ILE A 896 -13.61 -2.56 34.80
CA ILE A 896 -12.60 -3.11 33.88
C ILE A 896 -11.27 -3.26 34.61
N ARG A 897 -10.42 -4.19 34.17
CA ARG A 897 -9.04 -4.30 34.68
C ARG A 897 -8.09 -3.51 33.79
N ILE A 898 -7.36 -2.58 34.37
CA ILE A 898 -6.30 -1.81 33.70
C ILE A 898 -4.95 -2.23 34.27
N SER A 899 -3.97 -2.42 33.40
CA SER A 899 -2.60 -2.76 33.77
C SER A 899 -1.90 -1.56 34.42
N LEU A 900 -1.06 -1.77 35.44
CA LEU A 900 -0.37 -0.66 36.10
C LEU A 900 0.46 0.16 35.11
N ASN A 901 1.16 -0.49 34.16
CA ASN A 901 1.92 0.21 33.11
C ASN A 901 1.07 1.05 32.12
N LYS A 902 -0.26 1.13 32.31
CA LYS A 902 -1.18 1.95 31.51
C LYS A 902 -2.13 2.80 32.35
N VAL A 903 -2.07 2.69 33.68
CA VAL A 903 -3.00 3.36 34.57
C VAL A 903 -2.57 4.80 34.77
N LYS A 904 -3.50 5.74 34.65
CA LYS A 904 -3.25 7.15 34.95
C LYS A 904 -3.89 7.54 36.27
N THR A 905 -3.54 8.72 36.78
CA THR A 905 -4.06 9.26 38.04
C THR A 905 -5.58 9.27 38.04
N LYS A 906 -6.22 9.74 36.95
CA LYS A 906 -7.68 9.71 36.78
C LYS A 906 -8.31 8.31 36.84
N ASP A 907 -7.56 7.28 36.47
CA ASP A 907 -8.04 5.90 36.47
C ASP A 907 -7.96 5.32 37.89
N VAL A 908 -6.91 5.68 38.65
CA VAL A 908 -6.77 5.35 40.08
C VAL A 908 -7.87 6.04 40.88
N GLU A 909 -8.15 7.33 40.60
CA GLU A 909 -9.24 8.10 41.24
C GLU A 909 -10.63 7.50 40.98
N ASN A 910 -10.83 6.89 39.81
CA ASN A 910 -12.05 6.16 39.44
C ASN A 910 -11.96 4.65 39.73
N SER A 911 -11.03 4.21 40.57
CA SER A 911 -10.83 2.80 40.88
C SER A 911 -11.62 2.34 42.11
N VAL A 912 -11.85 1.03 42.18
CA VAL A 912 -12.44 0.40 43.37
C VAL A 912 -11.52 0.52 44.60
N LEU A 913 -10.23 0.79 44.39
CA LEU A 913 -9.24 0.89 45.48
C LEU A 913 -9.54 2.05 46.42
N LYS A 914 -10.15 3.12 45.90
CA LYS A 914 -10.57 4.27 46.73
C LYS A 914 -11.50 3.85 47.86
N GLU A 915 -12.26 2.78 47.65
CA GLU A 915 -13.22 2.24 48.63
C GLU A 915 -12.66 1.03 49.38
N SER A 916 -11.81 0.23 48.73
CA SER A 916 -11.41 -1.09 49.25
C SER A 916 -10.00 -1.16 49.85
N ASP A 917 -9.09 -0.26 49.47
CA ASP A 917 -7.66 -0.37 49.80
C ASP A 917 -6.96 1.00 49.73
N ALA A 918 -7.10 1.79 50.81
CA ALA A 918 -6.57 3.15 50.89
C ALA A 918 -5.04 3.22 50.75
N TRP A 919 -4.32 2.23 51.30
CA TRP A 919 -2.85 2.17 51.21
C TRP A 919 -2.40 2.01 49.76
N LEU A 920 -2.97 1.03 49.04
CA LEU A 920 -2.60 0.82 47.65
C LEU A 920 -3.05 1.98 46.77
N TYR A 921 -4.22 2.56 47.03
CA TYR A 921 -4.71 3.75 46.33
C TYR A 921 -3.72 4.92 46.42
N ASN A 922 -3.29 5.30 47.63
CA ASN A 922 -2.35 6.39 47.85
C ASN A 922 -0.98 6.07 47.24
N THR A 923 -0.46 4.86 47.46
CA THR A 923 0.84 4.42 46.92
C THR A 923 0.89 4.56 45.39
N LEU A 924 -0.16 4.13 44.69
CA LEU A 924 -0.21 4.22 43.23
C LEU A 924 -0.31 5.68 42.76
N LYS A 925 -1.08 6.53 43.48
CA LYS A 925 -1.22 7.96 43.16
C LYS A 925 0.10 8.71 43.34
N ASP A 926 0.82 8.44 44.42
CA ASP A 926 2.10 9.08 44.73
C ASP A 926 3.18 8.69 43.73
N ARG A 927 3.27 7.39 43.37
CA ARG A 927 4.21 6.96 42.32
C ARG A 927 3.90 7.62 40.97
N LEU A 928 2.64 7.70 40.58
CA LEU A 928 2.27 8.41 39.34
C LEU A 928 2.66 9.88 39.39
N LYS A 929 2.43 10.55 40.53
CA LYS A 929 2.81 11.95 40.73
C LYS A 929 4.32 12.17 40.63
N GLN A 930 5.13 11.29 41.24
CA GLN A 930 6.59 11.36 41.19
C GLN A 930 7.17 11.16 39.78
N HIS A 931 6.39 10.59 38.86
CA HIS A 931 6.81 10.29 37.50
C HIS A 931 5.96 10.99 36.43
N ASP A 932 5.38 12.15 36.76
CA ASP A 932 4.63 13.00 35.83
C ASP A 932 3.48 12.25 35.10
N ASP A 933 2.71 11.47 35.88
CA ASP A 933 1.61 10.62 35.41
C ASP A 933 2.03 9.64 34.28
N ASN A 934 3.32 9.25 34.26
CA ASN A 934 3.87 8.27 33.32
C ASN A 934 3.93 6.85 33.94
N PRO A 935 2.93 5.99 33.68
CA PRO A 935 2.87 4.67 34.31
C PRO A 935 3.98 3.70 33.87
N GLU A 936 4.53 3.87 32.67
CA GLU A 936 5.62 2.99 32.20
C GLU A 936 6.90 3.22 33.01
N LYS A 937 7.10 4.44 33.52
CA LYS A 937 8.19 4.77 34.44
C LYS A 937 7.82 4.48 35.89
N ALA A 938 6.61 4.85 36.30
CA ALA A 938 6.17 4.74 37.70
C ALA A 938 6.10 3.30 38.25
N PHE A 939 5.95 2.32 37.35
CA PHE A 939 5.74 0.92 37.72
C PHE A 939 6.76 -0.03 37.07
N VAL A 940 7.96 0.47 36.76
CA VAL A 940 9.12 -0.40 36.45
C VAL A 940 9.41 -1.28 37.65
N GLU A 941 9.54 -0.66 38.83
CA GLU A 941 9.67 -1.37 40.10
C GLU A 941 8.32 -1.96 40.53
N PRO A 942 8.23 -3.28 40.81
CA PRO A 942 6.97 -3.92 41.17
C PRO A 942 6.35 -3.33 42.44
N VAL A 943 5.03 -3.22 42.46
CA VAL A 943 4.27 -2.78 43.64
C VAL A 943 3.70 -4.02 44.34
N TYR A 944 3.93 -4.16 45.64
CA TYR A 944 3.35 -5.21 46.46
C TYR A 944 2.35 -4.61 47.45
N LYS A 945 1.24 -5.31 47.70
CA LYS A 945 0.22 -4.83 48.64
C LYS A 945 0.81 -4.77 50.06
N ASN A 946 0.66 -3.63 50.72
CA ASN A 946 1.26 -3.31 52.03
C ASN A 946 2.80 -3.47 52.06
N GLY A 947 3.47 -3.38 50.91
CA GLY A 947 4.92 -3.59 50.79
C GLY A 947 5.39 -5.03 51.04
N LYS A 948 4.48 -5.99 51.27
CA LYS A 948 4.83 -7.37 51.63
C LYS A 948 5.16 -8.19 50.39
N LYS A 949 6.41 -8.69 50.32
CA LYS A 949 6.87 -9.60 49.26
C LYS A 949 6.59 -11.06 49.57
N GLN A 950 6.26 -11.39 50.82
CA GLN A 950 5.96 -12.74 51.28
C GLN A 950 4.68 -12.75 52.13
N ASP A 951 3.98 -13.88 52.15
CA ASP A 951 2.84 -14.12 53.03
C ASP A 951 3.29 -14.48 54.46
N LYS A 952 2.33 -14.80 55.33
CA LYS A 952 2.60 -15.15 56.73
C LYS A 952 3.42 -16.45 56.89
N ASN A 953 3.49 -17.27 55.85
CA ASN A 953 4.18 -18.56 55.84
C ASN A 953 5.51 -18.49 55.05
N GLY A 954 6.00 -17.27 54.74
CA GLY A 954 7.24 -17.06 54.00
C GLY A 954 7.13 -17.29 52.49
N GLN A 955 5.94 -17.59 51.95
CA GLN A 955 5.78 -17.82 50.52
C GLN A 955 5.73 -16.51 49.72
N PRO A 956 6.39 -16.43 48.55
CA PRO A 956 6.40 -15.22 47.73
C PRO A 956 5.00 -14.76 47.27
N LEU A 957 4.67 -13.50 47.51
CA LEU A 957 3.46 -12.87 46.99
C LEU A 957 3.68 -12.35 45.57
N SER A 958 2.62 -12.40 44.75
CA SER A 958 2.67 -11.77 43.42
C SER A 958 2.51 -10.25 43.53
N PRO A 959 3.28 -9.47 42.76
CA PRO A 959 3.08 -8.02 42.70
C PRO A 959 1.73 -7.67 42.06
N VAL A 960 1.23 -6.49 42.42
CA VAL A 960 0.06 -5.88 41.78
C VAL A 960 0.42 -5.59 40.33
N SER A 961 -0.33 -6.19 39.41
CA SER A 961 -0.13 -6.01 37.96
C SER A 961 -1.29 -5.26 37.29
N THR A 962 -2.47 -5.29 37.90
CA THR A 962 -3.68 -4.64 37.37
C THR A 962 -4.56 -4.14 38.52
N ILE A 963 -5.36 -3.10 38.26
CA ILE A 963 -6.38 -2.61 39.18
C ILE A 963 -7.76 -2.59 38.51
N LYS A 964 -8.83 -2.62 39.30
CA LYS A 964 -10.21 -2.50 38.81
C LYS A 964 -10.62 -1.03 38.78
N VAL A 965 -11.07 -0.55 37.61
CA VAL A 965 -11.49 0.84 37.37
C VAL A 965 -12.94 0.86 36.93
N TYR A 966 -13.74 1.79 37.48
CA TYR A 966 -15.11 2.02 37.06
C TYR A 966 -15.13 2.74 35.71
N SER A 967 -16.07 2.34 34.85
CA SER A 967 -16.29 2.93 33.53
C SER A 967 -17.78 3.18 33.35
N THR A 968 -18.15 4.45 33.14
CA THR A 968 -19.49 4.88 32.74
C THR A 968 -19.63 4.72 31.22
N GLN A 969 -20.53 3.83 30.79
CA GLN A 969 -20.83 3.63 29.37
C GLN A 969 -22.32 3.28 29.23
N PRO A 970 -23.14 4.15 28.63
CA PRO A 970 -24.60 4.04 28.69
C PRO A 970 -25.22 3.00 27.72
N SER A 971 -24.44 2.33 26.86
CA SER A 971 -24.99 1.37 25.89
C SER A 971 -24.10 0.16 25.61
N GLY A 972 -24.72 -1.02 25.53
CA GLY A 972 -24.08 -2.31 25.32
C GLY A 972 -25.04 -3.47 25.58
N PHE A 973 -24.53 -4.70 25.59
CA PHE A 973 -25.32 -5.90 25.83
C PHE A 973 -24.51 -6.99 26.52
N TYR A 974 -25.22 -7.97 27.09
CA TYR A 974 -24.62 -9.10 27.77
C TYR A 974 -24.22 -10.21 26.79
N ILE A 975 -23.11 -10.88 27.10
CA ILE A 975 -22.61 -12.05 26.37
C ILE A 975 -22.26 -13.17 27.36
N ASN A 976 -22.01 -14.38 26.84
CA ASN A 976 -21.67 -15.56 27.64
C ASN A 976 -22.70 -15.83 28.76
N ASN A 977 -23.99 -15.87 28.42
CA ASN A 977 -25.09 -16.12 29.36
C ASN A 977 -25.06 -15.16 30.56
N ASN A 978 -25.04 -13.86 30.28
CA ASN A 978 -25.02 -12.78 31.27
C ASN A 978 -23.78 -12.72 32.19
N LYS A 979 -22.72 -13.50 31.90
CA LYS A 979 -21.47 -13.49 32.66
C LYS A 979 -20.49 -12.38 32.26
N ALA A 980 -20.78 -11.66 31.17
CA ALA A 980 -19.94 -10.57 30.69
C ALA A 980 -20.78 -9.49 30.00
N PHE A 981 -20.32 -8.24 30.08
CA PHE A 981 -20.94 -7.11 29.38
C PHE A 981 -19.97 -6.52 28.36
N VAL A 982 -20.47 -6.13 27.19
CA VAL A 982 -19.69 -5.50 26.12
C VAL A 982 -20.41 -4.28 25.57
N ASN A 983 -19.64 -3.27 25.17
CA ASN A 983 -20.21 -2.09 24.53
C ASN A 983 -20.58 -2.40 23.08
N ASN A 984 -21.55 -1.65 22.56
CA ASN A 984 -21.93 -1.70 21.16
C ASN A 984 -20.74 -1.48 20.22
N GLY A 985 -20.72 -2.24 19.12
CA GLY A 985 -19.70 -2.12 18.08
C GLY A 985 -20.08 -1.04 17.06
N SER A 986 -20.11 -1.41 15.79
CA SER A 986 -20.48 -0.50 14.71
C SER A 986 -21.99 -0.27 14.65
N MET A 987 -22.41 0.99 14.67
CA MET A 987 -23.74 1.41 14.22
C MET A 987 -23.81 1.24 12.69
N VAL A 988 -24.80 0.50 12.22
CA VAL A 988 -25.00 0.18 10.80
C VAL A 988 -25.74 1.31 10.11
N ARG A 989 -26.82 1.78 10.73
CA ARG A 989 -27.71 2.83 10.23
C ARG A 989 -28.47 3.50 11.37
N LEU A 990 -29.13 4.60 11.05
CA LEU A 990 -30.09 5.29 11.91
C LEU A 990 -31.48 5.19 11.26
N ASP A 991 -32.44 4.57 11.94
CA ASP A 991 -33.82 4.56 11.46
C ASP A 991 -34.54 5.81 12.03
N VAL A 992 -35.15 6.59 11.14
CA VAL A 992 -35.83 7.85 11.46
C VAL A 992 -37.33 7.62 11.41
N TYR A 993 -38.03 8.01 12.47
CA TYR A 993 -39.48 7.93 12.61
C TYR A 993 -40.05 9.32 12.89
N LYS A 994 -41.35 9.49 12.67
CA LYS A 994 -42.09 10.69 13.03
C LYS A 994 -43.37 10.36 13.79
N LYS A 995 -43.77 11.25 14.69
CA LYS A 995 -45.05 11.21 15.41
C LYS A 995 -45.47 12.63 15.78
N ALA A 996 -46.76 12.92 15.76
CA ALA A 996 -47.29 14.22 16.22
C ALA A 996 -47.19 14.32 17.75
N ASN A 997 -46.75 15.47 18.25
CA ASN A 997 -46.76 15.75 19.69
C ASN A 997 -48.16 16.17 20.18
N LYS A 998 -48.31 16.40 21.49
CA LYS A 998 -49.59 16.80 22.11
C LYS A 998 -50.20 18.10 21.54
N ARG A 999 -49.42 18.91 20.82
CA ARG A 999 -49.85 20.17 20.17
C ARG A 999 -50.05 19.99 18.65
N GLY A 1000 -50.09 18.76 18.14
CA GLY A 1000 -50.26 18.46 16.71
C GLY A 1000 -49.01 18.69 15.85
N LYS A 1001 -47.88 19.13 16.42
CA LYS A 1001 -46.64 19.37 15.66
C LYS A 1001 -45.87 18.07 15.48
N THR A 1002 -45.42 17.80 14.26
CA THR A 1002 -44.57 16.64 13.94
C THR A 1002 -43.23 16.72 14.67
N GLU A 1003 -42.86 15.67 15.40
CA GLU A 1003 -41.53 15.45 15.95
C GLU A 1003 -40.88 14.21 15.32
N HIS A 1004 -39.56 14.25 15.18
CA HIS A 1004 -38.76 13.14 14.67
C HIS A 1004 -38.06 12.36 15.79
N PHE A 1005 -38.02 11.04 15.66
CA PHE A 1005 -37.47 10.10 16.62
C PHE A 1005 -36.45 9.19 15.94
N PHE A 1006 -35.40 8.81 16.66
CA PHE A 1006 -34.23 8.17 16.08
C PHE A 1006 -33.93 6.85 16.79
N VAL A 1007 -33.83 5.79 16.00
CA VAL A 1007 -33.51 4.43 16.45
C VAL A 1007 -32.14 4.05 15.87
N PRO A 1008 -31.06 4.11 16.67
CA PRO A 1008 -29.74 3.67 16.21
C PRO A 1008 -29.71 2.13 16.11
N VAL A 1009 -29.36 1.63 14.92
CA VAL A 1009 -29.30 0.19 14.64
C VAL A 1009 -27.86 -0.28 14.63
N TYR A 1010 -27.50 -1.18 15.54
CA TYR A 1010 -26.14 -1.72 15.68
C TYR A 1010 -25.98 -3.08 15.00
N THR A 1011 -24.75 -3.42 14.65
CA THR A 1011 -24.42 -4.65 13.91
C THR A 1011 -24.96 -5.92 14.59
N HIS A 1012 -24.92 -6.01 15.92
CA HIS A 1012 -25.38 -7.21 16.65
C HIS A 1012 -26.91 -7.42 16.59
N GLN A 1013 -27.67 -6.39 16.21
CA GLN A 1013 -29.12 -6.41 16.07
C GLN A 1013 -29.57 -6.76 14.65
N VAL A 1014 -28.63 -6.86 13.70
CA VAL A 1014 -28.93 -7.13 12.28
C VAL A 1014 -28.63 -8.59 11.95
N GLY A 1015 -29.59 -9.31 11.37
CA GLY A 1015 -29.43 -10.70 10.93
C GLY A 1015 -30.76 -11.43 10.74
N LYS A 1016 -30.71 -12.66 10.20
CA LYS A 1016 -31.89 -13.53 10.14
C LYS A 1016 -32.38 -13.82 11.58
N ASN A 1017 -33.69 -13.75 11.80
CA ASN A 1017 -34.36 -14.04 13.08
C ASN A 1017 -34.01 -13.07 14.23
N ARG A 1018 -33.63 -11.83 13.94
CA ARG A 1018 -33.50 -10.77 14.94
C ARG A 1018 -34.71 -9.83 14.86
N PRO A 1019 -35.33 -9.45 15.99
CA PRO A 1019 -36.41 -8.47 15.98
C PRO A 1019 -35.90 -7.12 15.49
N THR A 1020 -36.78 -6.35 14.85
CA THR A 1020 -36.46 -4.98 14.43
C THR A 1020 -36.14 -4.14 15.66
N PRO A 1021 -35.01 -3.43 15.70
CA PRO A 1021 -34.72 -2.51 16.81
C PRO A 1021 -35.77 -1.41 16.89
N THR A 1022 -36.27 -1.16 18.09
CA THR A 1022 -37.28 -0.12 18.34
C THR A 1022 -36.86 0.93 19.37
N GLU A 1023 -35.75 0.72 20.08
CA GLU A 1023 -35.31 1.63 21.15
C GLU A 1023 -34.92 3.01 20.60
N ILE A 1024 -35.54 4.06 21.15
CA ILE A 1024 -35.29 5.46 20.79
C ILE A 1024 -34.15 6.00 21.66
N LEU A 1025 -33.12 6.59 21.04
CA LEU A 1025 -32.01 7.22 21.75
C LEU A 1025 -31.69 8.62 21.21
N PRO A 1026 -31.42 9.64 22.06
CA PRO A 1026 -31.58 9.62 23.51
C PRO A 1026 -33.06 9.42 23.90
N LYS A 1027 -33.31 8.82 25.06
CA LYS A 1027 -34.68 8.49 25.52
C LYS A 1027 -35.46 9.77 25.82
N PRO A 1028 -36.49 10.13 25.03
CA PRO A 1028 -37.36 11.26 25.37
C PRO A 1028 -38.24 10.94 26.58
N LYS A 1029 -38.71 11.98 27.28
CA LYS A 1029 -39.71 11.81 28.35
C LYS A 1029 -41.01 11.24 27.74
N GLY A 1030 -41.45 10.09 28.22
CA GLY A 1030 -42.71 9.45 27.82
C GLY A 1030 -42.65 8.48 26.63
N PHE A 1031 -41.54 8.39 25.89
CA PHE A 1031 -41.37 7.37 24.84
C PHE A 1031 -40.01 6.69 24.96
N SER A 1032 -40.01 5.35 24.98
CA SER A 1032 -38.77 4.56 25.06
C SER A 1032 -38.53 3.71 23.81
N HIS A 1033 -39.60 3.35 23.10
CA HIS A 1033 -39.57 2.52 21.91
C HIS A 1033 -40.54 3.09 20.86
N VAL A 1034 -40.26 2.82 19.59
CA VAL A 1034 -41.25 3.00 18.52
C VAL A 1034 -42.24 1.84 18.52
N ASP A 1035 -43.50 2.17 18.34
CA ASP A 1035 -44.64 1.26 18.19
C ASP A 1035 -45.38 1.58 16.87
N GLU A 1036 -46.55 0.98 16.66
CA GLU A 1036 -47.37 1.15 15.44
C GLU A 1036 -47.87 2.58 15.22
N THR A 1037 -47.87 3.42 16.26
CA THR A 1037 -48.29 4.83 16.16
C THR A 1037 -47.22 5.74 15.54
N PHE A 1038 -46.01 5.23 15.31
CA PHE A 1038 -44.92 5.97 14.67
C PHE A 1038 -44.85 5.65 13.17
N THR A 1039 -44.71 6.69 12.34
CA THR A 1039 -44.47 6.50 10.91
C THR A 1039 -42.98 6.48 10.63
N LYS A 1040 -42.46 5.44 9.98
CA LYS A 1040 -41.06 5.40 9.53
C LYS A 1040 -40.86 6.38 8.37
N VAL A 1041 -39.85 7.25 8.49
CA VAL A 1041 -39.49 8.24 7.46
C VAL A 1041 -38.44 7.67 6.51
N CYS A 1042 -37.28 7.27 7.04
CA CYS A 1042 -36.21 6.68 6.24
C CYS A 1042 -35.20 5.91 7.12
N SER A 1043 -34.22 5.29 6.46
CA SER A 1043 -33.05 4.71 7.09
C SER A 1043 -31.80 5.40 6.55
N LEU A 1044 -30.97 5.96 7.44
CA LEU A 1044 -29.76 6.69 7.09
C LEU A 1044 -28.52 5.86 7.33
N TYR A 1045 -27.76 5.61 6.27
CA TYR A 1045 -26.45 4.99 6.31
C TYR A 1045 -25.35 6.04 6.10
N PRO A 1046 -24.11 5.79 6.57
CA PRO A 1046 -23.03 6.74 6.34
C PRO A 1046 -22.85 7.06 4.84
N ASN A 1047 -22.69 8.35 4.53
CA ASN A 1047 -22.71 8.94 3.19
C ASN A 1047 -24.06 8.85 2.43
N ASP A 1048 -25.19 8.62 3.10
CA ASP A 1048 -26.49 8.99 2.53
C ASP A 1048 -26.66 10.50 2.64
N TYR A 1049 -27.18 11.15 1.59
CA TYR A 1049 -27.44 12.59 1.62
C TYR A 1049 -28.81 12.85 2.26
N VAL A 1050 -28.88 13.80 3.18
CA VAL A 1050 -30.09 14.11 3.95
C VAL A 1050 -30.30 15.62 4.01
N ARG A 1051 -31.56 16.05 3.93
CA ARG A 1051 -32.01 17.43 4.08
C ARG A 1051 -33.05 17.50 5.20
N CYS A 1052 -32.81 18.36 6.17
CA CYS A 1052 -33.66 18.60 7.34
C CYS A 1052 -34.22 20.04 7.26
N VAL A 1053 -35.52 20.20 7.09
CA VAL A 1053 -36.21 21.50 7.01
C VAL A 1053 -36.82 21.82 8.39
N PHE A 1054 -36.68 23.05 8.90
CA PHE A 1054 -37.15 23.43 10.25
C PHE A 1054 -38.36 24.37 10.23
N ASP A 1055 -38.21 25.48 9.51
CA ASP A 1055 -39.25 26.42 9.08
C ASP A 1055 -39.11 26.54 7.55
N GLY A 1056 -40.12 27.01 6.83
CA GLY A 1056 -40.15 26.96 5.35
C GLY A 1056 -38.94 27.61 4.64
N SER A 1057 -38.11 28.38 5.36
CA SER A 1057 -36.91 29.05 4.86
C SER A 1057 -35.59 28.41 5.31
N ARG A 1058 -35.50 27.71 6.46
CA ARG A 1058 -34.25 27.11 6.97
C ARG A 1058 -34.17 25.61 6.73
N ALA A 1059 -33.21 25.21 5.89
CA ALA A 1059 -32.84 23.81 5.67
C ALA A 1059 -31.37 23.55 6.05
N GLU A 1060 -31.12 22.40 6.66
CA GLU A 1060 -29.79 21.89 6.98
C GLU A 1060 -29.55 20.58 6.24
N GLU A 1061 -28.49 20.50 5.44
CA GLU A 1061 -28.28 19.34 4.56
C GLU A 1061 -26.82 18.92 4.43
N GLY A 1062 -26.64 17.66 4.02
CA GLY A 1062 -25.32 17.08 3.81
C GLY A 1062 -25.33 15.56 3.84
N TYR A 1063 -24.15 14.99 3.66
CA TYR A 1063 -23.92 13.56 3.79
C TYR A 1063 -23.86 13.15 5.27
N TYR A 1064 -24.73 12.23 5.69
CA TYR A 1064 -24.77 11.71 7.04
C TYR A 1064 -23.46 10.99 7.43
N VAL A 1065 -22.87 11.39 8.56
CA VAL A 1065 -21.59 10.85 9.07
C VAL A 1065 -21.81 9.92 10.25
N LYS A 1066 -22.48 10.41 11.30
CA LYS A 1066 -22.72 9.71 12.57
C LYS A 1066 -23.89 10.34 13.33
N TYR A 1067 -24.37 9.62 14.33
CA TYR A 1067 -25.38 10.08 15.27
C TYR A 1067 -24.85 10.01 16.71
N ASN A 1068 -25.05 11.08 17.48
CA ASN A 1068 -24.70 11.11 18.89
C ASN A 1068 -25.90 10.70 19.73
N ILE A 1069 -25.86 9.49 20.29
CA ILE A 1069 -26.95 8.93 21.11
C ILE A 1069 -27.20 9.67 22.42
N SER A 1070 -26.24 10.46 22.91
CA SER A 1070 -26.39 11.23 24.14
C SER A 1070 -27.07 12.57 23.89
N SER A 1071 -26.69 13.27 22.81
CA SER A 1071 -27.25 14.59 22.49
C SER A 1071 -28.43 14.55 21.51
N GLY A 1072 -28.62 13.44 20.80
CA GLY A 1072 -29.63 13.33 19.73
C GLY A 1072 -29.28 14.09 18.45
N ALA A 1073 -28.03 14.53 18.31
CA ALA A 1073 -27.59 15.30 17.14
C ALA A 1073 -27.02 14.40 16.04
N MET A 1074 -27.38 14.70 14.80
CA MET A 1074 -26.78 14.12 13.60
C MET A 1074 -25.57 14.94 13.16
N THR A 1075 -24.49 14.29 12.75
CA THR A 1075 -23.35 14.95 12.12
C THR A 1075 -23.48 14.82 10.61
N LEU A 1076 -23.54 15.95 9.90
CA LEU A 1076 -23.59 16.04 8.44
C LEU A 1076 -22.30 16.63 7.89
N ASN A 1077 -21.91 16.18 6.70
CA ASN A 1077 -20.77 16.71 5.96
C ASN A 1077 -21.25 17.36 4.65
N GLY A 1078 -20.81 18.58 4.37
CA GLY A 1078 -21.11 19.26 3.11
C GLY A 1078 -20.67 18.42 1.90
N HIS A 1079 -21.32 18.59 0.75
CA HIS A 1079 -20.96 17.80 -0.42
C HIS A 1079 -19.51 18.08 -0.86
N TYR A 1080 -19.11 19.35 -0.87
CA TYR A 1080 -17.81 19.85 -1.32
C TYR A 1080 -16.68 19.79 -0.28
N SER A 1081 -16.98 19.53 1.00
CA SER A 1081 -16.00 19.61 2.10
C SER A 1081 -14.76 18.73 1.88
N ALA A 1082 -13.58 19.33 2.03
CA ALA A 1082 -12.28 18.68 1.85
C ALA A 1082 -11.91 17.76 3.04
N SER A 1083 -12.32 18.12 4.25
CA SER A 1083 -12.02 17.40 5.49
C SER A 1083 -13.27 16.81 6.16
N LYS A 1084 -13.06 15.75 6.96
CA LYS A 1084 -14.08 15.23 7.90
C LYS A 1084 -14.26 16.12 9.13
N GLU A 1085 -13.46 17.18 9.26
CA GLU A 1085 -13.49 18.13 10.37
C GLU A 1085 -14.43 19.33 10.10
N GLN A 1086 -14.72 19.63 8.83
CA GLN A 1086 -15.71 20.62 8.39
C GLN A 1086 -17.14 20.03 8.44
N VAL A 1087 -17.53 19.45 9.57
CA VAL A 1087 -18.84 18.81 9.76
C VAL A 1087 -19.76 19.67 10.60
N LYS A 1088 -21.05 19.63 10.27
CA LYS A 1088 -22.10 20.34 11.01
C LYS A 1088 -22.86 19.39 11.91
N SER A 1089 -23.17 19.83 13.13
CA SER A 1089 -24.05 19.11 14.05
C SER A 1089 -25.47 19.65 13.91
N VAL A 1090 -26.44 18.77 13.64
CA VAL A 1090 -27.83 19.12 13.36
C VAL A 1090 -28.75 18.42 14.36
N SER A 1091 -29.52 19.21 15.11
CA SER A 1091 -30.56 18.73 16.04
C SER A 1091 -31.87 18.47 15.28
N ALA A 1092 -31.91 17.39 14.52
CA ALA A 1092 -32.97 17.13 13.54
C ALA A 1092 -34.35 16.76 14.15
N ARG A 1093 -34.47 16.64 15.48
CA ARG A 1093 -35.73 16.27 16.15
C ARG A 1093 -36.89 17.22 15.85
N SER A 1094 -36.61 18.52 15.84
CA SER A 1094 -37.60 19.57 15.61
C SER A 1094 -37.78 19.95 14.14
N ALA A 1095 -37.13 19.23 13.22
CA ALA A 1095 -37.35 19.42 11.79
C ALA A 1095 -38.83 19.15 11.44
N SER A 1096 -39.42 19.98 10.59
CA SER A 1096 -40.75 19.76 10.03
C SER A 1096 -40.72 18.59 9.03
N VAL A 1097 -39.64 18.47 8.25
CA VAL A 1097 -39.44 17.44 7.23
C VAL A 1097 -37.98 16.96 7.24
N ILE A 1098 -37.78 15.64 7.16
CA ILE A 1098 -36.49 15.00 6.90
C ILE A 1098 -36.59 14.17 5.63
N GLN A 1099 -35.74 14.45 4.65
CA GLN A 1099 -35.69 13.73 3.37
C GLN A 1099 -34.30 13.14 3.12
N ARG A 1100 -34.24 11.89 2.66
CA ARG A 1100 -33.02 11.20 2.26
C ARG A 1100 -32.98 11.08 0.73
N TYR A 1101 -31.86 11.46 0.14
CA TYR A 1101 -31.64 11.44 -1.31
C TYR A 1101 -30.61 10.38 -1.72
N ASP A 1102 -30.94 9.62 -2.77
CA ASP A 1102 -30.05 8.64 -3.40
C ASP A 1102 -29.21 9.32 -4.50
N ILE A 1103 -28.08 9.90 -4.11
CA ILE A 1103 -27.22 10.64 -5.05
C ILE A 1103 -26.56 9.69 -6.07
N SER A 1104 -26.71 10.00 -7.35
CA SER A 1104 -26.14 9.26 -8.49
C SER A 1104 -24.61 9.29 -8.48
N ILE A 1105 -23.97 8.48 -9.32
CA ILE A 1105 -22.50 8.45 -9.45
C ILE A 1105 -21.96 9.81 -9.93
N LEU A 1106 -22.71 10.51 -10.79
CA LEU A 1106 -22.33 11.82 -11.33
C LEU A 1106 -22.78 12.98 -10.44
N GLY A 1107 -23.72 12.74 -9.51
CA GLY A 1107 -24.28 13.78 -8.62
C GLY A 1107 -25.37 14.64 -9.27
N ASP A 1108 -25.81 14.28 -10.48
CA ASP A 1108 -26.72 15.09 -11.30
C ASP A 1108 -28.18 15.10 -10.83
N ASN A 1109 -28.59 14.11 -10.04
CA ASN A 1109 -29.92 14.01 -9.43
C ASN A 1109 -30.00 14.59 -8.01
N ALA A 1110 -28.99 15.34 -7.58
CA ALA A 1110 -29.00 16.00 -6.28
C ALA A 1110 -30.16 16.99 -6.15
N PRO A 1111 -30.79 17.11 -4.96
CA PRO A 1111 -31.75 18.16 -4.69
C PRO A 1111 -31.06 19.52 -4.85
N ARG A 1112 -31.75 20.46 -5.49
CA ARG A 1112 -31.24 21.82 -5.71
C ARG A 1112 -32.17 22.77 -4.99
N SER A 1113 -31.58 23.68 -4.22
CA SER A 1113 -32.24 24.87 -3.68
C SER A 1113 -32.47 25.87 -4.80
#